data_AF-A0A961W7B5-F1
#
_entry.id   AF-A0A961W7B5-F1
#
_cell.length_a   1.000
_cell.length_b   1.000
_cell.length_c   1.000
_cell.angle_alpha   90.00
_cell.angle_beta   90.00
_cell.angle_gamma   90.00
#
_symmetry.space_group_name_H-M   'P 1'
#
loop_
_entity.id
_entity.type
_entity.pdbx_description
1 polymer ?
#
loop_
_entity_poly.entity_id
_entity_poly.type
_entity_poly.pdbx_seq_one_letter_code
_entity_poly.pdbx_strand_id
1 'polypeptide(L)'
;MQQRSQAVTDTGLTATEQRMIAAILAGREADLAGEAVRAPVVSALASGLRPEGTPGAAGIRVSNGVLEGRLDFGHARLSGPLILTALDLRCGDDVTALDLSYARLSDVVLDRVSASGGLVGEKAYVAGTLELRQCTFSHSVRLAHARCDADLVLTGCRIGDGAIGFDGSHMRIGGGLDLTQSEISGGCVLAGASLGQSLVAREASVAASEAGIALDLDGGRIGGDLILDGSRMDGSIVGADLKVSGRLAAHRVSVTAVGGGLLTSGLTVGGDAEIDDAVIKGRVCLDGASLGGRLSLQRCLVDGGDIAVSAADLNVATDWLMAGGKFVGQIRGPRAHIGGDLRLARAKMFGSEAAFNATGLVVEGGCDFARATIVGVVACDRGQIAGAVTFDGALIKVERGAAVQACGINVSGGFHCGAGFQTIGAVRLDHAVVTGGVLLGGAHLKSVATARGLAPGSVRGSGAGAGPGSGAGVVGDEDVVLSLAGARVDRLVMPEGAEKRPKGVVVLAGTHAAVFEDFAETWPDQARQREGRAAEGLASRVILDGFRYGRFTHPDGDGEGRRTPQPKAGRVAERRLTWLRACAGTGPSARLIPLDDLRYLAERLTAQGLEQDAALVALEWRRQRRRRRPRFSARRMASWLVDVTTVYGRKPGRALLGLGLAFVLFTGLWSWAANQCADIGCRDQSVFRQVPASPGKAVPDVTFHPLSHAFDRLLPPLAMGAAGNWRANIGFRPLARYRVPNIPLFVAGETDKAKL
;
A
#
# COMPACT_ATOMS: atom_id res chain seq x y z
N MET A 1 -66.16 15.25 20.27
CA MET A 1 -65.73 14.61 21.54
C MET A 1 -66.85 14.46 22.57
N GLN A 2 -67.74 15.44 22.78
CA GLN A 2 -68.82 15.33 23.79
C GLN A 2 -69.88 14.25 23.52
N GLN A 3 -70.22 13.94 22.26
CA GLN A 3 -71.30 12.98 21.96
C GLN A 3 -70.91 11.49 22.08
N ARG A 4 -69.62 11.11 21.96
CA ARG A 4 -69.18 9.71 22.16
C ARG A 4 -68.91 9.37 23.64
N SER A 5 -68.61 10.37 24.47
CA SER A 5 -68.28 10.19 25.90
C SER A 5 -69.51 10.03 26.80
N GLN A 6 -70.71 10.42 26.37
CA GLN A 6 -71.95 10.26 27.14
C GLN A 6 -72.51 8.82 27.10
N ALA A 7 -72.07 7.97 26.15
CA ALA A 7 -72.64 6.63 25.97
C ALA A 7 -72.10 5.56 26.94
N VAL A 8 -70.94 5.78 27.57
CA VAL A 8 -70.30 4.78 28.45
C VAL A 8 -70.79 4.88 29.90
N THR A 9 -71.35 6.02 30.29
CA THR A 9 -71.83 6.28 31.65
C THR A 9 -73.20 5.64 31.97
N ASP A 10 -73.93 5.11 30.98
CA ASP A 10 -75.34 4.68 31.12
C ASP A 10 -75.60 3.16 30.93
N THR A 11 -74.56 2.32 30.80
CA THR A 11 -74.73 0.86 30.66
C THR A 11 -74.29 0.11 31.93
N GLY A 12 -75.11 -0.86 32.36
CA GLY A 12 -74.85 -1.67 33.55
C GLY A 12 -73.44 -2.28 33.54
N LEU A 13 -72.73 -2.14 34.66
CA LEU A 13 -71.42 -2.74 34.87
C LEU A 13 -71.57 -4.24 35.13
N THR A 14 -70.67 -5.05 34.58
CA THR A 14 -70.58 -6.48 34.95
C THR A 14 -70.06 -6.63 36.39
N ALA A 15 -70.31 -7.79 37.02
CA ALA A 15 -69.79 -8.06 38.36
C ALA A 15 -68.25 -7.99 38.42
N THR A 16 -67.59 -8.38 37.32
CA THR A 16 -66.13 -8.31 37.13
C THR A 16 -65.65 -6.87 37.05
N GLU A 17 -66.32 -6.03 36.27
CA GLU A 17 -66.04 -4.60 36.18
C GLU A 17 -66.19 -3.90 37.54
N GLN A 18 -67.24 -4.23 38.30
CA GLN A 18 -67.44 -3.69 39.65
C GLN A 18 -66.33 -4.11 40.62
N ARG A 19 -65.93 -5.40 40.60
CA ARG A 19 -64.81 -5.91 41.41
C ARG A 19 -63.49 -5.21 41.06
N MET A 20 -63.23 -5.03 39.76
CA MET A 20 -62.04 -4.35 39.25
C MET A 20 -61.98 -2.89 39.72
N ILE A 21 -63.07 -2.13 39.55
CA ILE A 21 -63.14 -0.72 39.97
C ILE A 21 -62.89 -0.59 41.47
N ALA A 22 -63.55 -1.44 42.29
CA ALA A 22 -63.39 -1.43 43.74
C ALA A 22 -61.96 -1.76 44.18
N ALA A 23 -61.28 -2.66 43.47
CA ALA A 23 -59.88 -2.99 43.75
C ALA A 23 -58.94 -1.82 43.42
N ILE A 24 -59.09 -1.22 42.23
CA ILE A 24 -58.25 -0.09 41.77
C ILE A 24 -58.43 1.13 42.70
N LEU A 25 -59.66 1.49 43.05
CA LEU A 25 -59.92 2.61 43.96
C LEU A 25 -59.42 2.36 45.39
N ALA A 26 -59.36 1.09 45.81
CA ALA A 26 -58.72 0.68 47.06
C ALA A 26 -57.18 0.62 46.98
N GLY A 27 -56.59 0.93 45.81
CA GLY A 27 -55.15 0.88 45.56
C GLY A 27 -54.57 -0.54 45.51
N ARG A 28 -55.40 -1.56 45.25
CA ARG A 28 -55.02 -2.96 45.10
C ARG A 28 -54.95 -3.33 43.61
N GLU A 29 -54.22 -4.40 43.31
CA GLU A 29 -54.25 -5.02 41.98
C GLU A 29 -55.60 -5.67 41.69
N ALA A 30 -56.13 -5.44 40.50
CA ALA A 30 -57.36 -6.04 40.01
C ALA A 30 -57.06 -7.24 39.11
N ASP A 31 -57.10 -8.44 39.69
CA ASP A 31 -57.05 -9.72 38.97
C ASP A 31 -58.42 -10.00 38.33
N LEU A 32 -58.45 -10.16 37.01
CA LEU A 32 -59.66 -10.45 36.24
C LEU A 32 -59.98 -11.96 36.19
N ALA A 33 -59.13 -12.84 36.71
CA ALA A 33 -59.32 -14.29 36.75
C ALA A 33 -59.61 -14.94 35.37
N GLY A 34 -59.07 -14.37 34.30
CA GLY A 34 -59.28 -14.80 32.91
C GLY A 34 -60.58 -14.29 32.28
N GLU A 35 -61.38 -13.52 33.01
CA GLU A 35 -62.65 -12.96 32.52
C GLU A 35 -62.42 -11.74 31.60
N ALA A 36 -63.43 -11.41 30.78
CA ALA A 36 -63.39 -10.28 29.86
C ALA A 36 -64.02 -9.01 30.48
N VAL A 37 -63.36 -7.87 30.29
CA VAL A 37 -63.80 -6.55 30.73
C VAL A 37 -63.71 -5.55 29.58
N ARG A 38 -64.64 -4.60 29.51
CA ARG A 38 -64.60 -3.54 28.49
C ARG A 38 -63.45 -2.56 28.75
N ALA A 39 -62.53 -2.39 27.80
CA ALA A 39 -61.41 -1.46 27.89
C ALA A 39 -61.83 0.01 28.12
N PRO A 40 -62.97 0.51 27.56
CA PRO A 40 -63.48 1.85 27.89
C PRO A 40 -63.81 2.06 29.38
N VAL A 41 -64.13 0.99 30.14
CA VAL A 41 -64.38 1.09 31.59
C VAL A 41 -63.09 1.44 32.33
N VAL A 42 -61.98 0.81 31.96
CA VAL A 42 -60.64 1.12 32.50
C VAL A 42 -60.19 2.53 32.09
N SER A 43 -60.42 2.89 30.82
CA SER A 43 -60.11 4.23 30.25
C SER A 43 -60.83 5.36 30.99
N ALA A 44 -62.10 5.15 31.35
CA ALA A 44 -62.92 6.13 32.04
C ALA A 44 -62.44 6.42 33.47
N LEU A 45 -61.85 5.44 34.16
CA LEU A 45 -61.23 5.63 35.48
C LEU A 45 -60.05 6.61 35.40
N ALA A 46 -59.18 6.45 34.40
CA ALA A 46 -58.02 7.32 34.23
C ALA A 46 -58.35 8.76 33.84
N SER A 47 -59.45 8.95 33.10
CA SER A 47 -59.89 10.28 32.64
C SER A 47 -60.66 11.07 33.70
N GLY A 48 -60.95 10.49 34.87
CA GLY A 48 -61.78 11.11 35.91
C GLY A 48 -63.21 11.38 35.48
N LEU A 49 -63.66 10.71 34.41
CA LEU A 49 -65.00 10.86 33.83
C LEU A 49 -66.07 10.05 34.58
N ARG A 50 -65.67 9.27 35.59
CA ARG A 50 -66.57 8.45 36.40
C ARG A 50 -66.93 9.10 37.73
N PRO A 51 -68.19 8.99 38.18
CA PRO A 51 -68.63 9.49 39.48
C PRO A 51 -68.02 8.75 40.67
N GLU A 52 -67.48 7.54 40.45
CA GLU A 52 -66.89 6.65 41.47
C GLU A 52 -65.54 7.15 42.01
N GLY A 53 -64.89 8.10 41.31
CA GLY A 53 -63.62 8.72 41.71
C GLY A 53 -62.45 8.43 40.75
N THR A 54 -61.35 9.16 40.95
CA THR A 54 -60.10 8.96 40.21
C THR A 54 -59.15 8.01 40.96
N PRO A 55 -58.32 7.22 40.25
CA PRO A 55 -57.28 6.42 40.87
C PRO A 55 -56.38 7.27 41.78
N GLY A 56 -56.10 6.78 42.99
CA GLY A 56 -55.17 7.43 43.92
C GLY A 56 -53.70 7.23 43.52
N ALA A 57 -52.78 7.53 44.44
CA ALA A 57 -51.33 7.39 44.20
C ALA A 57 -50.88 5.95 43.83
N ALA A 58 -51.68 4.92 44.16
CA ALA A 58 -51.42 3.53 43.81
C ALA A 58 -51.55 3.23 42.30
N GLY A 59 -52.23 4.11 41.55
CA GLY A 59 -52.39 4.01 40.10
C GLY A 59 -53.43 2.98 39.65
N ILE A 60 -53.30 2.53 38.41
CA ILE A 60 -54.17 1.51 37.77
C ILE A 60 -53.34 0.23 37.64
N ARG A 61 -53.82 -0.87 38.24
CA ARG A 61 -53.15 -2.16 38.22
C ARG A 61 -54.15 -3.25 37.85
N VAL A 62 -53.99 -3.85 36.67
CA VAL A 62 -54.92 -4.86 36.15
C VAL A 62 -54.15 -6.07 35.66
N SER A 63 -54.59 -7.26 36.01
CA SER A 63 -53.91 -8.49 35.63
C SER A 63 -54.84 -9.63 35.22
N ASN A 64 -54.28 -10.58 34.47
CA ASN A 64 -54.85 -11.90 34.18
C ASN A 64 -56.28 -11.86 33.62
N GLY A 65 -56.45 -11.40 32.38
CA GLY A 65 -57.76 -11.35 31.71
C GLY A 65 -57.75 -10.74 30.32
N VAL A 66 -58.95 -10.48 29.80
CA VAL A 66 -59.15 -9.93 28.45
C VAL A 66 -59.75 -8.53 28.55
N LEU A 67 -59.16 -7.56 27.85
CA LEU A 67 -59.75 -6.23 27.68
C LEU A 67 -60.32 -6.09 26.26
N GLU A 68 -61.64 -5.91 26.17
CA GLU A 68 -62.36 -5.77 24.90
C GLU A 68 -62.54 -4.30 24.52
N GLY A 69 -62.12 -3.95 23.30
CA GLY A 69 -62.12 -2.60 22.76
C GLY A 69 -60.79 -1.87 22.94
N ARG A 70 -60.73 -0.63 22.44
CA ARG A 70 -59.56 0.25 22.55
C ARG A 70 -59.39 0.76 23.98
N LEU A 71 -58.17 0.64 24.51
CA LEU A 71 -57.75 1.22 25.78
C LEU A 71 -57.21 2.63 25.52
N ASP A 72 -58.00 3.66 25.83
CA ASP A 72 -57.73 5.05 25.47
C ASP A 72 -57.41 5.89 26.71
N PHE A 73 -56.13 6.22 26.86
CA PHE A 73 -55.61 7.17 27.84
C PHE A 73 -55.13 8.47 27.18
N GLY A 74 -55.58 8.75 25.95
CA GLY A 74 -55.26 9.98 25.24
C GLY A 74 -55.58 11.21 26.08
N HIS A 75 -54.61 12.12 26.21
CA HIS A 75 -54.69 13.33 27.05
C HIS A 75 -54.89 13.09 28.56
N ALA A 76 -54.87 11.83 29.04
CA ALA A 76 -55.07 11.51 30.44
C ALA A 76 -53.89 11.98 31.31
N ARG A 77 -54.16 12.19 32.61
CA ARG A 77 -53.13 12.49 33.61
C ARG A 77 -53.21 11.50 34.76
N LEU A 78 -52.26 10.57 34.81
CA LEU A 78 -52.17 9.57 35.87
C LEU A 78 -50.99 9.90 36.78
N SER A 79 -51.31 10.18 38.05
CA SER A 79 -50.29 10.48 39.07
C SER A 79 -49.64 9.21 39.64
N GLY A 80 -50.38 8.09 39.66
CA GLY A 80 -49.88 6.76 40.02
C GLY A 80 -49.58 5.90 38.78
N PRO A 81 -48.93 4.74 38.95
CA PRO A 81 -48.44 3.91 37.85
C PRO A 81 -49.57 3.22 37.07
N LEU A 82 -49.37 2.97 35.78
CA LEU A 82 -50.20 2.11 34.95
C LEU A 82 -49.51 0.76 34.77
N ILE A 83 -50.00 -0.27 35.46
CA ILE A 83 -49.43 -1.63 35.43
C ILE A 83 -50.45 -2.59 34.84
N LEU A 84 -50.12 -3.21 33.71
CA LEU A 84 -50.93 -4.21 33.04
C LEU A 84 -50.12 -5.50 32.91
N THR A 85 -50.62 -6.61 33.45
CA THR A 85 -49.86 -7.86 33.52
C THR A 85 -50.67 -9.05 33.03
N ALA A 86 -50.12 -9.84 32.11
CA ALA A 86 -50.78 -11.03 31.56
C ALA A 86 -52.20 -10.73 31.02
N LEU A 87 -52.31 -9.71 30.16
CA LEU A 87 -53.57 -9.29 29.55
C LEU A 87 -53.59 -9.53 28.03
N ASP A 88 -54.78 -9.84 27.52
CA ASP A 88 -55.07 -9.89 26.08
C ASP A 88 -55.96 -8.71 25.68
N LEU A 89 -55.42 -7.76 24.92
CA LEU A 89 -56.10 -6.55 24.45
C LEU A 89 -56.70 -6.82 23.05
N ARG A 90 -58.02 -6.98 23.00
CA ARG A 90 -58.76 -7.29 21.76
C ARG A 90 -59.50 -6.05 21.27
N CYS A 91 -58.94 -5.39 20.28
CA CYS A 91 -59.53 -4.16 19.71
C CYS A 91 -60.32 -4.38 18.40
N GLY A 92 -60.57 -5.63 18.01
CA GLY A 92 -61.30 -5.95 16.78
C GLY A 92 -60.53 -5.48 15.54
N ASP A 93 -61.18 -4.70 14.67
CA ASP A 93 -60.59 -4.15 13.44
C ASP A 93 -59.74 -2.88 13.69
N ASP A 94 -59.69 -2.37 14.93
CA ASP A 94 -58.89 -1.18 15.23
C ASP A 94 -57.40 -1.49 15.20
N VAL A 95 -56.64 -0.69 14.47
CA VAL A 95 -55.18 -0.78 14.39
C VAL A 95 -54.50 -0.37 15.72
N THR A 96 -55.20 0.38 16.58
CA THR A 96 -54.66 0.85 17.88
C THR A 96 -55.35 0.12 19.03
N ALA A 97 -54.60 -0.68 19.78
CA ALA A 97 -55.10 -1.32 20.99
C ALA A 97 -54.95 -0.41 22.22
N LEU A 98 -53.84 0.33 22.30
CA LEU A 98 -53.52 1.23 23.41
C LEU A 98 -53.15 2.61 22.90
N ASP A 99 -53.90 3.64 23.33
CA ASP A 99 -53.60 5.04 23.04
C ASP A 99 -53.16 5.79 24.31
N LEU A 100 -51.95 6.34 24.27
CA LEU A 100 -51.31 7.18 25.29
C LEU A 100 -50.99 8.58 24.73
N SER A 101 -51.52 8.94 23.57
CA SER A 101 -51.18 10.19 22.87
C SER A 101 -51.43 11.39 23.77
N TYR A 102 -50.44 12.28 23.88
CA TYR A 102 -50.50 13.47 24.76
C TYR A 102 -50.76 13.17 26.25
N ALA A 103 -50.67 11.91 26.70
CA ALA A 103 -50.90 11.54 28.09
C ALA A 103 -49.72 11.99 28.97
N ARG A 104 -49.99 12.22 30.26
CA ARG A 104 -48.97 12.41 31.30
C ARG A 104 -49.09 11.30 32.33
N LEU A 105 -48.07 10.47 32.41
CA LEU A 105 -48.06 9.23 33.17
C LEU A 105 -46.85 9.24 34.12
N SER A 106 -46.99 8.59 35.28
CA SER A 106 -45.85 8.36 36.18
C SER A 106 -44.97 7.24 35.62
N ASP A 107 -45.34 5.98 35.85
CA ASP A 107 -44.72 4.78 35.28
C ASP A 107 -45.75 4.02 34.44
N VAL A 108 -45.28 3.35 33.39
CA VAL A 108 -46.10 2.47 32.56
C VAL A 108 -45.39 1.12 32.43
N VAL A 109 -46.02 0.07 32.95
CA VAL A 109 -45.46 -1.28 32.96
C VAL A 109 -46.46 -2.22 32.28
N LEU A 110 -46.10 -2.77 31.13
CA LEU A 110 -46.81 -3.84 30.44
C LEU A 110 -45.93 -5.09 30.50
N ASP A 111 -46.42 -6.15 31.15
CA ASP A 111 -45.70 -7.42 31.30
C ASP A 111 -46.54 -8.57 30.77
N ARG A 112 -46.03 -9.31 29.77
CA ARG A 112 -46.75 -10.40 29.07
C ARG A 112 -48.11 -9.96 28.53
N VAL A 113 -48.19 -8.77 27.96
CA VAL A 113 -49.42 -8.25 27.31
C VAL A 113 -49.42 -8.61 25.82
N SER A 114 -50.51 -9.21 25.34
CA SER A 114 -50.76 -9.45 23.92
C SER A 114 -51.83 -8.48 23.43
N ALA A 115 -51.61 -7.84 22.27
CA ALA A 115 -52.53 -6.87 21.71
C ALA A 115 -52.72 -7.11 20.21
N SER A 116 -53.99 -7.19 19.77
CA SER A 116 -54.32 -7.33 18.35
C SER A 116 -54.03 -6.06 17.53
N GLY A 117 -53.93 -4.91 18.21
CA GLY A 117 -53.51 -3.62 17.65
C GLY A 117 -52.13 -3.19 18.15
N GLY A 118 -51.74 -1.96 17.81
CA GLY A 118 -50.49 -1.31 18.21
C GLY A 118 -50.63 -0.43 19.44
N LEU A 119 -49.53 0.18 19.85
CA LEU A 119 -49.45 1.20 20.90
C LEU A 119 -49.15 2.54 20.25
N VAL A 120 -49.98 3.55 20.48
CA VAL A 120 -49.75 4.91 20.00
C VAL A 120 -49.58 5.82 21.22
N GLY A 121 -48.42 6.45 21.34
CA GLY A 121 -48.06 7.36 22.43
C GLY A 121 -47.38 8.62 21.89
N GLU A 122 -47.89 9.18 20.78
CA GLU A 122 -47.32 10.39 20.19
C GLU A 122 -47.37 11.53 21.21
N LYS A 123 -46.21 12.18 21.46
CA LYS A 123 -46.07 13.28 22.44
C LYS A 123 -46.51 12.90 23.87
N ALA A 124 -46.54 11.62 24.20
CA ALA A 124 -46.74 11.16 25.57
C ALA A 124 -45.57 11.63 26.47
N TYR A 125 -45.87 11.89 27.73
CA TYR A 125 -44.87 12.19 28.76
C TYR A 125 -44.96 11.16 29.89
N VAL A 126 -43.89 10.41 30.08
CA VAL A 126 -43.73 9.43 31.17
C VAL A 126 -42.63 9.96 32.09
N ALA A 127 -42.98 10.27 33.34
CA ALA A 127 -42.05 10.85 34.31
C ALA A 127 -41.07 9.80 34.89
N GLY A 128 -41.48 8.54 34.92
CA GLY A 128 -40.68 7.39 35.32
C GLY A 128 -40.33 6.53 34.12
N THR A 129 -40.46 5.21 34.28
CA THR A 129 -40.07 4.23 33.25
C THR A 129 -41.26 3.81 32.39
N LEU A 130 -41.04 3.64 31.08
CA LEU A 130 -41.95 2.95 30.18
C LEU A 130 -41.37 1.57 29.87
N GLU A 131 -42.04 0.53 30.34
CA GLU A 131 -41.53 -0.83 30.37
C GLU A 131 -42.50 -1.79 29.71
N LEU A 132 -42.10 -2.37 28.59
CA LEU A 132 -42.80 -3.44 27.88
C LEU A 132 -41.91 -4.69 27.94
N ARG A 133 -42.37 -5.73 28.66
CA ARG A 133 -41.66 -6.99 28.82
C ARG A 133 -42.47 -8.13 28.23
N GLN A 134 -41.87 -8.89 27.32
CA GLN A 134 -42.51 -10.07 26.72
C GLN A 134 -43.88 -9.75 26.09
N CYS A 135 -44.06 -8.51 25.62
CA CYS A 135 -45.31 -8.05 25.01
C CYS A 135 -45.36 -8.39 23.52
N THR A 136 -46.56 -8.61 22.99
CA THR A 136 -46.80 -8.78 21.55
C THR A 136 -47.78 -7.72 21.08
N PHE A 137 -47.40 -6.94 20.08
CA PHE A 137 -48.25 -5.98 19.39
C PHE A 137 -48.28 -6.34 17.91
N SER A 138 -49.45 -6.71 17.40
CA SER A 138 -49.58 -7.11 15.98
C SER A 138 -49.38 -5.95 15.01
N HIS A 139 -49.42 -4.70 15.48
CA HIS A 139 -49.18 -3.49 14.69
C HIS A 139 -48.10 -2.61 15.35
N SER A 140 -47.78 -1.49 14.71
CA SER A 140 -46.69 -0.58 15.11
C SER A 140 -46.80 -0.06 16.57
N VAL A 141 -45.66 0.08 17.23
CA VAL A 141 -45.50 0.86 18.48
C VAL A 141 -44.95 2.24 18.10
N ARG A 142 -45.75 3.29 18.27
CA ARG A 142 -45.45 4.66 17.84
C ARG A 142 -45.31 5.59 19.05
N LEU A 143 -44.09 6.02 19.33
CA LEU A 143 -43.69 6.92 20.41
C LEU A 143 -43.02 8.20 19.87
N ALA A 144 -43.38 8.62 18.66
CA ALA A 144 -42.84 9.81 18.04
C ALA A 144 -43.05 11.05 18.94
N HIS A 145 -41.98 11.84 19.11
CA HIS A 145 -41.93 13.00 20.00
C HIS A 145 -42.29 12.73 21.48
N ALA A 146 -42.36 11.46 21.90
CA ALA A 146 -42.60 11.12 23.30
C ALA A 146 -41.39 11.48 24.16
N ARG A 147 -41.64 11.69 25.45
CA ARG A 147 -40.62 11.94 26.45
C ARG A 147 -40.75 10.95 27.60
N CYS A 148 -39.66 10.25 27.90
CA CYS A 148 -39.49 9.41 29.07
C CYS A 148 -38.35 9.99 29.91
N ASP A 149 -38.56 10.33 31.17
CA ASP A 149 -37.49 10.90 32.00
C ASP A 149 -36.53 9.82 32.54
N ALA A 150 -36.97 8.56 32.64
CA ALA A 150 -36.13 7.41 32.98
C ALA A 150 -35.88 6.52 31.74
N ASP A 151 -35.98 5.19 31.87
CA ASP A 151 -35.67 4.23 30.81
C ASP A 151 -36.89 3.90 29.93
N LEU A 152 -36.63 3.54 28.68
CA LEU A 152 -37.59 2.82 27.83
C LEU A 152 -37.09 1.38 27.67
N VAL A 153 -37.84 0.44 28.23
CA VAL A 153 -37.51 -0.99 28.20
C VAL A 153 -38.50 -1.69 27.29
N LEU A 154 -38.00 -2.37 26.28
CA LEU A 154 -38.73 -3.13 25.28
C LEU A 154 -38.02 -4.48 25.13
N THR A 155 -38.09 -5.33 26.16
CA THR A 155 -37.30 -6.58 26.22
C THR A 155 -38.15 -7.80 25.91
N GLY A 156 -37.69 -8.63 24.97
CA GLY A 156 -38.42 -9.84 24.55
C GLY A 156 -39.75 -9.54 23.85
N CYS A 157 -39.92 -8.34 23.31
CA CYS A 157 -41.16 -7.92 22.67
C CYS A 157 -41.22 -8.37 21.21
N ARG A 158 -42.43 -8.66 20.72
CA ARG A 158 -42.71 -8.82 19.29
C ARG A 158 -43.59 -7.67 18.82
N ILE A 159 -43.13 -6.92 17.83
CA ILE A 159 -43.80 -5.68 17.42
C ILE A 159 -43.92 -5.63 15.90
N GLY A 160 -45.11 -5.28 15.40
CA GLY A 160 -45.31 -4.78 14.05
C GLY A 160 -45.87 -5.78 13.04
N ASP A 161 -46.31 -5.23 11.91
CA ASP A 161 -46.96 -5.90 10.78
C ASP A 161 -46.13 -5.86 9.48
N GLY A 162 -44.94 -5.25 9.51
CA GLY A 162 -43.94 -5.32 8.43
C GLY A 162 -43.52 -4.00 7.77
N ALA A 163 -44.25 -2.90 7.96
CA ALA A 163 -43.85 -1.60 7.40
C ALA A 163 -42.90 -0.84 8.35
N ILE A 164 -43.46 -0.31 9.44
CA ILE A 164 -42.71 0.31 10.55
C ILE A 164 -43.16 -0.40 11.81
N GLY A 165 -42.27 -1.16 12.44
CA GLY A 165 -42.58 -1.86 13.68
C GLY A 165 -42.50 -0.90 14.86
N PHE A 166 -41.44 -0.09 14.94
CA PHE A 166 -41.22 0.86 16.02
C PHE A 166 -40.90 2.25 15.48
N ASP A 167 -41.65 3.26 15.92
CA ASP A 167 -41.44 4.68 15.55
C ASP A 167 -41.19 5.51 16.80
N GLY A 168 -39.92 5.73 17.14
CA GLY A 168 -39.43 6.61 18.19
C GLY A 168 -38.85 7.92 17.65
N SER A 169 -39.31 8.39 16.50
CA SER A 169 -38.76 9.60 15.86
C SER A 169 -38.80 10.80 16.79
N HIS A 170 -37.67 11.50 16.93
CA HIS A 170 -37.52 12.68 17.81
C HIS A 170 -37.91 12.46 19.28
N MET A 171 -37.92 11.22 19.77
CA MET A 171 -38.19 10.94 21.17
C MET A 171 -37.03 11.40 22.06
N ARG A 172 -37.35 11.68 23.33
CA ARG A 172 -36.34 12.00 24.35
C ARG A 172 -36.44 11.03 25.51
N ILE A 173 -35.34 10.38 25.84
CA ILE A 173 -35.23 9.45 26.96
C ILE A 173 -34.13 9.98 27.88
N GLY A 174 -34.43 10.23 29.14
CA GLY A 174 -33.43 10.64 30.13
C GLY A 174 -32.47 9.50 30.49
N GLY A 175 -32.97 8.27 30.50
CA GLY A 175 -32.22 7.03 30.63
C GLY A 175 -31.83 6.40 29.29
N GLY A 176 -31.83 5.06 29.26
CA GLY A 176 -31.48 4.24 28.11
C GLY A 176 -32.69 3.66 27.38
N LEU A 177 -32.42 3.10 26.19
CA LEU A 177 -33.37 2.30 25.43
C LEU A 177 -32.87 0.86 25.37
N ASP A 178 -33.63 -0.08 25.92
CA ASP A 178 -33.31 -1.51 25.89
C ASP A 178 -34.28 -2.27 24.98
N LEU A 179 -33.77 -2.82 23.90
CA LEU A 179 -34.43 -3.63 22.87
C LEU A 179 -33.96 -5.10 22.93
N THR A 180 -33.36 -5.53 24.04
CA THR A 180 -32.74 -6.85 24.15
C THR A 180 -33.76 -7.96 23.86
N GLN A 181 -33.35 -8.89 22.97
CA GLN A 181 -34.14 -10.05 22.53
C GLN A 181 -35.50 -9.71 21.92
N SER A 182 -35.68 -8.48 21.42
CA SER A 182 -36.92 -8.08 20.77
C SER A 182 -36.91 -8.33 19.26
N GLU A 183 -38.08 -8.71 18.76
CA GLU A 183 -38.36 -8.97 17.35
C GLU A 183 -39.25 -7.85 16.81
N ILE A 184 -38.73 -7.06 15.87
CA ILE A 184 -39.45 -5.96 15.24
C ILE A 184 -39.67 -6.31 13.77
N SER A 185 -40.94 -6.47 13.39
CA SER A 185 -41.39 -6.66 12.02
C SER A 185 -41.71 -5.29 11.41
N GLY A 186 -40.91 -4.87 10.44
CA GLY A 186 -40.83 -3.51 9.92
C GLY A 186 -39.64 -2.73 10.45
N GLY A 187 -39.42 -1.53 9.92
CA GLY A 187 -38.30 -0.67 10.35
C GLY A 187 -38.42 -0.21 11.82
N CYS A 188 -37.27 -0.04 12.47
CA CYS A 188 -37.12 0.60 13.77
C CYS A 188 -36.56 2.02 13.56
N VAL A 189 -37.42 3.02 13.69
CA VAL A 189 -37.11 4.42 13.41
C VAL A 189 -36.82 5.16 14.72
N LEU A 190 -35.58 5.63 14.87
CA LEU A 190 -35.08 6.43 15.99
C LEU A 190 -34.42 7.72 15.48
N ALA A 191 -34.79 8.17 14.28
CA ALA A 191 -34.28 9.37 13.66
C ALA A 191 -34.47 10.59 14.57
N GLY A 192 -33.38 11.31 14.83
CA GLY A 192 -33.35 12.48 15.70
C GLY A 192 -33.66 12.20 17.18
N ALA A 193 -33.70 10.94 17.61
CA ALA A 193 -33.91 10.57 19.01
C ALA A 193 -32.73 11.00 19.88
N SER A 194 -33.01 11.33 21.14
CA SER A 194 -32.00 11.70 22.13
C SER A 194 -32.12 10.82 23.37
N LEU A 195 -31.11 10.01 23.62
CA LEU A 195 -30.99 9.13 24.78
C LEU A 195 -29.94 9.70 25.72
N GLY A 196 -30.27 9.86 27.00
CA GLY A 196 -29.33 10.32 28.02
C GLY A 196 -28.31 9.25 28.39
N GLN A 197 -28.63 7.97 28.19
CA GLN A 197 -27.74 6.82 28.41
C GLN A 197 -27.63 5.98 27.12
N SER A 198 -27.47 4.66 27.25
CA SER A 198 -27.15 3.73 26.16
C SER A 198 -28.37 3.26 25.36
N LEU A 199 -28.15 2.91 24.10
CA LEU A 199 -29.05 2.08 23.29
C LEU A 199 -28.52 0.64 23.31
N VAL A 200 -29.31 -0.29 23.81
CA VAL A 200 -28.95 -1.71 23.92
C VAL A 200 -29.92 -2.54 23.10
N ALA A 201 -29.46 -3.19 22.03
CA ALA A 201 -30.25 -4.07 21.18
C ALA A 201 -29.55 -5.43 21.02
N ARG A 202 -29.21 -6.05 22.17
CA ARG A 202 -28.54 -7.36 22.20
C ARG A 202 -29.48 -8.43 21.69
N GLU A 203 -29.01 -9.26 20.76
CA GLU A 203 -29.80 -10.36 20.18
C GLU A 203 -31.17 -9.91 19.63
N ALA A 204 -31.31 -8.62 19.30
CA ALA A 204 -32.52 -8.09 18.68
C ALA A 204 -32.58 -8.48 17.21
N SER A 205 -33.80 -8.69 16.69
CA SER A 205 -34.04 -8.95 15.28
C SER A 205 -34.96 -7.89 14.72
N VAL A 206 -34.52 -7.16 13.69
CA VAL A 206 -35.35 -6.20 12.97
C VAL A 206 -35.44 -6.62 11.52
N ALA A 207 -36.65 -6.85 11.04
CA ALA A 207 -36.92 -7.31 9.69
C ALA A 207 -37.72 -6.26 8.92
N ALA A 208 -37.04 -5.40 8.18
CA ALA A 208 -37.71 -4.45 7.30
C ALA A 208 -38.24 -5.15 6.03
N SER A 209 -39.30 -4.60 5.44
CA SER A 209 -39.77 -5.01 4.11
C SER A 209 -38.66 -4.84 3.06
N GLU A 210 -38.76 -5.54 1.91
CA GLU A 210 -37.73 -5.55 0.87
C GLU A 210 -37.20 -4.14 0.52
N ALA A 211 -35.87 -3.97 0.62
CA ALA A 211 -35.09 -2.73 0.45
C ALA A 211 -35.23 -1.65 1.54
N GLY A 212 -35.86 -1.96 2.68
CA GLY A 212 -36.07 -1.01 3.78
C GLY A 212 -34.87 -0.74 4.70
N ILE A 213 -35.04 0.25 5.56
CA ILE A 213 -34.12 0.56 6.67
C ILE A 213 -34.57 -0.27 7.87
N ALA A 214 -33.70 -1.14 8.38
CA ALA A 214 -33.97 -1.92 9.58
C ALA A 214 -33.85 -1.05 10.83
N LEU A 215 -32.78 -0.26 10.94
CA LEU A 215 -32.54 0.62 12.07
C LEU A 215 -32.12 2.01 11.58
N ASP A 216 -32.94 3.02 11.86
CA ASP A 216 -32.68 4.40 11.52
C ASP A 216 -32.31 5.20 12.79
N LEU A 217 -31.07 5.65 12.86
CA LEU A 217 -30.49 6.46 13.94
C LEU A 217 -30.03 7.83 13.42
N ASP A 218 -30.50 8.26 12.25
CA ASP A 218 -30.05 9.48 11.58
C ASP A 218 -30.22 10.72 12.49
N GLY A 219 -29.16 11.51 12.63
CA GLY A 219 -29.09 12.69 13.50
C GLY A 219 -29.31 12.42 14.99
N GLY A 220 -29.30 11.16 15.42
CA GLY A 220 -29.53 10.73 16.80
C GLY A 220 -28.40 11.15 17.76
N ARG A 221 -28.72 11.18 19.05
CA ARG A 221 -27.74 11.39 20.13
C ARG A 221 -27.90 10.31 21.20
N ILE A 222 -26.80 9.63 21.50
CA ILE A 222 -26.71 8.60 22.53
C ILE A 222 -25.65 9.06 23.53
N GLY A 223 -26.10 9.35 24.75
CA GLY A 223 -25.23 9.81 25.85
C GLY A 223 -24.33 8.70 26.41
N GLY A 224 -24.72 7.44 26.22
CA GLY A 224 -23.93 6.26 26.58
C GLY A 224 -23.40 5.50 25.37
N ASP A 225 -23.51 4.18 25.44
CA ASP A 225 -23.05 3.23 24.43
C ASP A 225 -24.14 2.90 23.41
N LEU A 226 -23.74 2.56 22.18
CA LEU A 226 -24.57 1.88 21.21
C LEU A 226 -24.16 0.41 21.15
N ILE A 227 -25.03 -0.50 21.57
CA ILE A 227 -24.73 -1.94 21.67
C ILE A 227 -25.71 -2.73 20.79
N LEU A 228 -25.17 -3.38 19.75
CA LEU A 228 -25.91 -4.17 18.76
C LEU A 228 -25.45 -5.64 18.72
N ASP A 229 -24.82 -6.12 19.78
CA ASP A 229 -24.19 -7.44 19.82
C ASP A 229 -25.17 -8.59 19.51
N GLY A 230 -24.78 -9.44 18.56
CA GLY A 230 -25.56 -10.61 18.14
C GLY A 230 -26.87 -10.27 17.43
N SER A 231 -27.11 -9.00 17.12
CA SER A 231 -28.36 -8.57 16.48
C SER A 231 -28.41 -8.94 15.00
N ARG A 232 -29.63 -9.09 14.50
CA ARG A 232 -29.94 -9.38 13.10
C ARG A 232 -30.76 -8.24 12.52
N MET A 233 -30.22 -7.61 11.49
CA MET A 233 -30.84 -6.51 10.77
C MET A 233 -31.08 -6.94 9.33
N ASP A 234 -32.33 -7.24 8.98
CA ASP A 234 -32.74 -7.45 7.60
C ASP A 234 -33.21 -6.11 7.02
N GLY A 235 -32.28 -5.43 6.36
CA GLY A 235 -32.36 -4.02 5.98
C GLY A 235 -31.10 -3.25 6.37
N SER A 236 -31.04 -1.99 5.96
CA SER A 236 -29.87 -1.12 6.25
C SER A 236 -29.89 -0.62 7.69
N ILE A 237 -28.71 -0.35 8.25
CA ILE A 237 -28.55 0.46 9.45
C ILE A 237 -28.09 1.85 9.00
N VAL A 238 -28.89 2.88 9.27
CA VAL A 238 -28.60 4.27 8.92
C VAL A 238 -28.32 5.04 10.20
N GLY A 239 -27.27 5.86 10.19
CA GLY A 239 -26.87 6.69 11.32
C GLY A 239 -25.99 7.83 10.86
N ALA A 240 -26.43 8.55 9.82
CA ALA A 240 -25.73 9.74 9.39
C ALA A 240 -25.76 10.79 10.51
N ASP A 241 -24.64 11.48 10.72
CA ASP A 241 -24.44 12.47 11.80
C ASP A 241 -24.81 11.97 13.22
N LEU A 242 -24.84 10.65 13.42
CA LEU A 242 -25.11 10.04 14.72
C LEU A 242 -23.98 10.37 15.69
N LYS A 243 -24.35 10.73 16.92
CA LYS A 243 -23.40 11.01 18.00
C LYS A 243 -23.56 9.99 19.12
N VAL A 244 -22.51 9.22 19.38
CA VAL A 244 -22.40 8.28 20.49
C VAL A 244 -21.30 8.78 21.42
N SER A 245 -21.63 9.14 22.65
CA SER A 245 -20.63 9.67 23.59
C SER A 245 -19.74 8.57 24.17
N GLY A 246 -20.27 7.35 24.29
CA GLY A 246 -19.54 6.15 24.70
C GLY A 246 -18.97 5.35 23.53
N ARG A 247 -19.07 4.02 23.59
CA ARG A 247 -18.59 3.10 22.55
C ARG A 247 -19.72 2.65 21.61
N LEU A 248 -19.36 2.24 20.40
CA LEU A 248 -20.22 1.47 19.50
C LEU A 248 -19.72 0.02 19.50
N ALA A 249 -20.55 -0.92 19.95
CA ALA A 249 -20.27 -2.34 19.94
C ALA A 249 -21.29 -3.08 19.07
N ALA A 250 -20.83 -3.82 18.08
CA ALA A 250 -21.66 -4.59 17.15
C ALA A 250 -20.99 -5.93 16.84
N HIS A 251 -20.69 -6.70 17.90
CA HIS A 251 -20.04 -8.00 17.76
C HIS A 251 -21.02 -9.03 17.21
N ARG A 252 -20.61 -9.80 16.19
CA ARG A 252 -21.44 -10.85 15.58
C ARG A 252 -22.77 -10.35 15.02
N VAL A 253 -22.84 -9.07 14.61
CA VAL A 253 -24.02 -8.52 13.95
C VAL A 253 -24.16 -9.10 12.54
N SER A 254 -25.39 -9.37 12.12
CA SER A 254 -25.70 -9.72 10.73
C SER A 254 -26.57 -8.63 10.11
N VAL A 255 -26.08 -8.02 9.03
CA VAL A 255 -26.80 -7.00 8.27
C VAL A 255 -27.01 -7.53 6.85
N THR A 256 -28.27 -7.71 6.47
CA THR A 256 -28.64 -8.14 5.12
C THR A 256 -29.40 -7.03 4.41
N ALA A 257 -28.72 -6.29 3.53
CA ALA A 257 -29.35 -5.24 2.75
C ALA A 257 -29.04 -5.39 1.26
N VAL A 258 -30.05 -5.34 0.41
CA VAL A 258 -29.86 -5.31 -1.05
C VAL A 258 -29.51 -3.88 -1.46
N GLY A 259 -28.25 -3.62 -1.82
CA GLY A 259 -27.76 -2.29 -2.21
C GLY A 259 -27.57 -1.29 -1.05
N GLY A 260 -27.94 -1.69 0.17
CA GLY A 260 -27.74 -0.94 1.42
C GLY A 260 -26.55 -1.44 2.24
N GLY A 261 -26.53 -1.23 3.56
CA GLY A 261 -25.46 -1.72 4.45
C GLY A 261 -25.44 -0.99 5.79
N LEU A 262 -24.24 -0.66 6.30
CA LEU A 262 -24.05 0.22 7.45
C LEU A 262 -23.69 1.62 6.96
N LEU A 263 -24.64 2.56 7.03
CA LEU A 263 -24.54 3.90 6.46
C LEU A 263 -24.44 4.94 7.57
N THR A 264 -23.22 5.26 7.99
CA THR A 264 -22.92 6.10 9.16
C THR A 264 -21.92 7.20 8.81
N SER A 265 -22.23 7.98 7.77
CA SER A 265 -21.44 9.15 7.38
C SER A 265 -21.51 10.23 8.45
N GLY A 266 -20.38 10.86 8.78
CA GLY A 266 -20.33 11.88 9.85
C GLY A 266 -20.50 11.33 11.27
N LEU A 267 -20.45 10.00 11.45
CA LEU A 267 -20.55 9.34 12.75
C LEU A 267 -19.48 9.89 13.71
N THR A 268 -19.91 10.28 14.91
CA THR A 268 -19.00 10.64 16.00
C THR A 268 -19.14 9.62 17.13
N VAL A 269 -18.04 8.96 17.49
CA VAL A 269 -17.99 8.06 18.66
C VAL A 269 -16.93 8.58 19.62
N GLY A 270 -17.29 8.82 20.88
CA GLY A 270 -16.36 9.30 21.90
C GLY A 270 -15.31 8.26 22.29
N GLY A 271 -15.67 6.98 22.26
CA GLY A 271 -14.77 5.85 22.50
C GLY A 271 -14.50 5.00 21.25
N ASP A 272 -14.44 3.69 21.47
CA ASP A 272 -14.16 2.70 20.44
C ASP A 272 -15.40 2.37 19.58
N ALA A 273 -15.18 2.09 18.30
CA ALA A 273 -16.17 1.51 17.40
C ALA A 273 -15.74 0.09 17.01
N GLU A 274 -16.39 -0.91 17.59
CA GLU A 274 -16.05 -2.33 17.48
C GLU A 274 -17.15 -3.10 16.74
N ILE A 275 -16.92 -3.37 15.47
CA ILE A 275 -17.81 -4.13 14.60
C ILE A 275 -17.03 -5.39 14.22
N ASP A 276 -16.88 -6.33 15.16
CA ASP A 276 -16.09 -7.55 14.98
C ASP A 276 -16.96 -8.78 14.72
N ASP A 277 -16.42 -9.75 14.00
CA ASP A 277 -17.08 -11.01 13.65
C ASP A 277 -18.44 -10.80 12.93
N ALA A 278 -18.63 -9.64 12.31
CA ALA A 278 -19.87 -9.24 11.67
C ALA A 278 -20.00 -9.79 10.24
N VAL A 279 -21.24 -10.02 9.80
CA VAL A 279 -21.56 -10.36 8.41
C VAL A 279 -22.43 -9.25 7.83
N ILE A 280 -21.86 -8.49 6.90
CA ILE A 280 -22.52 -7.32 6.30
C ILE A 280 -22.63 -7.58 4.80
N LYS A 281 -23.85 -7.83 4.32
CA LYS A 281 -24.18 -7.78 2.89
C LYS A 281 -24.61 -6.36 2.58
N GLY A 282 -23.70 -5.62 1.98
CA GLY A 282 -23.81 -4.18 1.82
C GLY A 282 -22.50 -3.43 2.08
N ARG A 283 -22.47 -2.16 1.70
CA ARG A 283 -21.32 -1.28 1.94
C ARG A 283 -21.32 -0.78 3.38
N VAL A 284 -20.12 -0.61 3.95
CA VAL A 284 -19.91 0.14 5.20
C VAL A 284 -19.46 1.55 4.84
N CYS A 285 -20.20 2.57 5.27
CA CYS A 285 -19.90 3.98 5.01
C CYS A 285 -19.59 4.70 6.33
N LEU A 286 -18.35 5.13 6.47
CA LEU A 286 -17.75 5.87 7.59
C LEU A 286 -17.10 7.17 7.09
N ASP A 287 -17.58 7.69 5.95
CA ASP A 287 -17.06 8.93 5.37
C ASP A 287 -17.25 10.09 6.36
N GLY A 288 -16.16 10.81 6.64
CA GLY A 288 -16.13 11.91 7.60
C GLY A 288 -16.36 11.51 9.07
N ALA A 289 -16.31 10.22 9.40
CA ALA A 289 -16.48 9.77 10.79
C ALA A 289 -15.27 10.19 11.66
N SER A 290 -15.53 10.46 12.94
CA SER A 290 -14.52 10.85 13.93
C SER A 290 -14.66 9.98 15.18
N LEU A 291 -13.62 9.20 15.47
CA LEU A 291 -13.61 8.22 16.55
C LEU A 291 -12.53 8.61 17.58
N GLY A 292 -12.94 8.84 18.83
CA GLY A 292 -12.04 9.13 19.94
C GLY A 292 -11.22 7.92 20.41
N GLY A 293 -11.61 6.71 19.98
CA GLY A 293 -10.92 5.45 20.24
C GLY A 293 -10.45 4.73 18.97
N ARG A 294 -10.54 3.40 18.97
CA ARG A 294 -10.15 2.52 17.86
C ARG A 294 -11.34 2.21 16.93
N LEU A 295 -11.05 1.92 15.68
CA LEU A 295 -12.00 1.32 14.73
C LEU A 295 -11.65 -0.14 14.51
N SER A 296 -12.50 -1.06 14.93
CA SER A 296 -12.32 -2.50 14.75
C SER A 296 -13.37 -3.09 13.81
N LEU A 297 -12.89 -3.78 12.78
CA LEU A 297 -13.61 -4.55 11.77
C LEU A 297 -12.93 -5.93 11.63
N GLN A 298 -12.55 -6.54 12.76
CA GLN A 298 -11.79 -7.78 12.75
C GLN A 298 -12.67 -8.97 12.43
N ARG A 299 -12.14 -9.90 11.63
CA ARG A 299 -12.81 -11.17 11.26
C ARG A 299 -14.20 -10.96 10.62
N CYS A 300 -14.46 -9.78 10.06
CA CYS A 300 -15.72 -9.47 9.40
C CYS A 300 -15.79 -10.02 7.98
N LEU A 301 -17.00 -10.35 7.53
CA LEU A 301 -17.32 -10.59 6.14
C LEU A 301 -18.15 -9.40 5.63
N VAL A 302 -17.55 -8.57 4.78
CA VAL A 302 -18.23 -7.44 4.14
C VAL A 302 -18.31 -7.70 2.64
N ASP A 303 -19.53 -7.75 2.12
CA ASP A 303 -19.81 -7.87 0.69
C ASP A 303 -20.55 -6.63 0.20
N GLY A 304 -19.78 -5.61 -0.21
CA GLY A 304 -20.31 -4.32 -0.62
C GLY A 304 -20.49 -4.16 -2.12
N GLY A 305 -20.34 -5.23 -2.91
CA GLY A 305 -20.29 -5.16 -4.37
C GLY A 305 -19.04 -4.41 -4.83
N ASP A 306 -19.20 -3.17 -5.29
CA ASP A 306 -18.08 -2.36 -5.79
C ASP A 306 -17.23 -1.75 -4.67
N ILE A 307 -17.85 -1.36 -3.55
CA ILE A 307 -17.18 -0.71 -2.41
C ILE A 307 -17.57 -1.44 -1.13
N ALA A 308 -16.60 -2.12 -0.52
CA ALA A 308 -16.80 -2.80 0.77
C ALA A 308 -16.88 -1.79 1.91
N VAL A 309 -15.88 -0.89 1.99
CA VAL A 309 -15.74 0.11 3.05
C VAL A 309 -15.40 1.46 2.44
N SER A 310 -16.18 2.48 2.75
CA SER A 310 -15.92 3.88 2.42
C SER A 310 -15.60 4.63 3.70
N ALA A 311 -14.42 5.22 3.77
CA ALA A 311 -13.87 5.91 4.94
C ALA A 311 -13.07 7.14 4.48
N ALA A 312 -13.63 7.90 3.53
CA ALA A 312 -13.03 9.14 3.08
C ALA A 312 -12.99 10.14 4.24
N ASP A 313 -11.83 10.78 4.45
CA ASP A 313 -11.63 11.76 5.53
C ASP A 313 -11.96 11.19 6.94
N LEU A 314 -11.85 9.88 7.13
CA LEU A 314 -12.02 9.21 8.43
C LEU A 314 -10.93 9.67 9.39
N ASN A 315 -11.31 9.98 10.64
CA ASN A 315 -10.39 10.29 11.73
C ASN A 315 -10.52 9.23 12.85
N VAL A 316 -9.43 8.52 13.13
CA VAL A 316 -9.34 7.53 14.22
C VAL A 316 -8.21 7.94 15.15
N ALA A 317 -8.53 8.20 16.42
CA ALA A 317 -7.53 8.64 17.39
C ALA A 317 -6.45 7.58 17.68
N THR A 318 -6.78 6.30 17.51
CA THR A 318 -5.87 5.18 17.76
C THR A 318 -5.77 4.26 16.54
N ASP A 319 -6.08 2.97 16.70
CA ASP A 319 -5.84 1.96 15.68
C ASP A 319 -7.05 1.74 14.76
N TRP A 320 -6.79 1.40 13.49
CA TRP A 320 -7.79 0.84 12.58
C TRP A 320 -7.46 -0.64 12.29
N LEU A 321 -8.28 -1.54 12.84
CA LEU A 321 -8.07 -2.97 12.85
C LEU A 321 -9.04 -3.68 11.90
N MET A 322 -8.51 -4.39 10.89
CA MET A 322 -9.28 -5.17 9.91
C MET A 322 -8.73 -6.61 9.75
N ALA A 323 -7.97 -7.07 10.76
CA ALA A 323 -7.24 -8.33 10.70
C ALA A 323 -8.18 -9.54 10.52
N GLY A 324 -7.82 -10.44 9.60
CA GLY A 324 -8.55 -11.67 9.31
C GLY A 324 -9.91 -11.51 8.63
N GLY A 325 -10.32 -10.29 8.27
CA GLY A 325 -11.58 -10.03 7.57
C GLY A 325 -11.55 -10.45 6.09
N LYS A 326 -12.74 -10.63 5.50
CA LYS A 326 -12.96 -10.79 4.07
C LYS A 326 -13.79 -9.62 3.55
N PHE A 327 -13.22 -8.84 2.62
CA PHE A 327 -13.83 -7.65 2.04
C PHE A 327 -13.99 -7.86 0.53
N VAL A 328 -15.22 -7.86 0.04
CA VAL A 328 -15.58 -7.91 -1.38
C VAL A 328 -16.07 -6.52 -1.79
N GLY A 329 -15.33 -5.92 -2.72
CA GLY A 329 -15.38 -4.51 -3.05
C GLY A 329 -14.14 -3.75 -2.54
N GLN A 330 -13.96 -2.53 -3.04
CA GLN A 330 -12.85 -1.65 -2.68
C GLN A 330 -12.98 -1.16 -1.22
N ILE A 331 -11.86 -1.11 -0.50
CA ILE A 331 -11.70 -0.33 0.73
C ILE A 331 -11.14 1.04 0.37
N ARG A 332 -11.90 2.11 0.64
CA ARG A 332 -11.53 3.50 0.33
C ARG A 332 -11.27 4.26 1.61
N GLY A 333 -10.06 4.77 1.79
CA GLY A 333 -9.69 5.66 2.89
C GLY A 333 -8.85 6.86 2.43
N PRO A 334 -9.25 7.59 1.36
CA PRO A 334 -8.48 8.75 0.94
C PRO A 334 -8.46 9.80 2.05
N ARG A 335 -7.27 10.33 2.34
CA ARG A 335 -7.03 11.33 3.40
C ARG A 335 -7.51 10.91 4.81
N ALA A 336 -7.66 9.61 5.06
CA ALA A 336 -7.92 9.15 6.42
C ALA A 336 -6.72 9.45 7.33
N HIS A 337 -6.99 9.74 8.59
CA HIS A 337 -6.00 9.98 9.64
C HIS A 337 -6.16 8.93 10.75
N ILE A 338 -5.07 8.26 11.09
CA ILE A 338 -5.02 7.16 12.06
C ILE A 338 -3.89 7.48 13.04
N GLY A 339 -4.22 7.75 14.30
CA GLY A 339 -3.24 8.08 15.34
C GLY A 339 -2.42 6.87 15.84
N GLY A 340 -2.81 5.65 15.48
CA GLY A 340 -2.13 4.41 15.78
C GLY A 340 -1.81 3.59 14.53
N ASP A 341 -1.97 2.28 14.62
CA ASP A 341 -1.65 1.34 13.54
C ASP A 341 -2.86 1.05 12.63
N LEU A 342 -2.59 0.86 11.33
CA LEU A 342 -3.51 0.24 10.38
C LEU A 342 -3.17 -1.25 10.22
N ARG A 343 -4.04 -2.14 10.70
CA ARG A 343 -3.77 -3.59 10.69
C ARG A 343 -4.74 -4.36 9.79
N LEU A 344 -4.23 -4.84 8.66
CA LEU A 344 -4.90 -5.67 7.64
C LEU A 344 -4.30 -7.08 7.56
N ALA A 345 -3.58 -7.51 8.60
CA ALA A 345 -2.93 -8.82 8.64
C ALA A 345 -3.94 -9.95 8.38
N ARG A 346 -3.57 -10.88 7.48
CA ARG A 346 -4.38 -12.04 7.07
C ARG A 346 -5.74 -11.68 6.46
N ALA A 347 -5.99 -10.41 6.11
CA ALA A 347 -7.22 -10.01 5.46
C ALA A 347 -7.29 -10.55 4.02
N LYS A 348 -8.50 -10.81 3.53
CA LYS A 348 -8.79 -11.17 2.13
C LYS A 348 -9.54 -10.02 1.49
N MET A 349 -8.94 -9.35 0.52
CA MET A 349 -9.52 -8.18 -0.14
C MET A 349 -9.68 -8.45 -1.62
N PHE A 350 -10.88 -8.22 -2.14
CA PHE A 350 -11.24 -8.49 -3.54
C PHE A 350 -11.87 -7.24 -4.15
N GLY A 351 -11.08 -6.44 -4.86
CA GLY A 351 -11.55 -5.30 -5.64
C GLY A 351 -11.52 -5.60 -7.13
N SER A 352 -12.43 -5.01 -7.90
CA SER A 352 -12.49 -5.12 -9.36
C SER A 352 -11.28 -4.44 -10.03
N GLU A 353 -10.96 -3.22 -9.61
CA GLU A 353 -9.74 -2.50 -10.02
C GLU A 353 -8.76 -2.37 -8.85
N ALA A 354 -9.21 -1.70 -7.78
CA ALA A 354 -8.43 -1.48 -6.58
C ALA A 354 -9.07 -2.19 -5.38
N ALA A 355 -8.26 -2.92 -4.62
CA ALA A 355 -8.68 -3.56 -3.37
C ALA A 355 -8.63 -2.57 -2.21
N PHE A 356 -7.61 -1.71 -2.18
CA PHE A 356 -7.40 -0.71 -1.14
C PHE A 356 -6.93 0.60 -1.78
N ASN A 357 -7.64 1.70 -1.54
CA ASN A 357 -7.26 3.03 -1.99
C ASN A 357 -7.26 4.03 -0.83
N ALA A 358 -6.08 4.40 -0.40
CA ALA A 358 -5.84 5.32 0.70
C ALA A 358 -4.83 6.41 0.26
N THR A 359 -5.14 7.07 -0.86
CA THR A 359 -4.36 8.22 -1.33
C THR A 359 -4.36 9.33 -0.28
N GLY A 360 -3.16 9.79 0.11
CA GLY A 360 -2.99 10.82 1.15
C GLY A 360 -3.27 10.34 2.58
N LEU A 361 -3.28 9.02 2.82
CA LEU A 361 -3.44 8.45 4.16
C LEU A 361 -2.34 8.93 5.12
N VAL A 362 -2.72 9.27 6.34
CA VAL A 362 -1.79 9.59 7.43
C VAL A 362 -1.93 8.54 8.54
N VAL A 363 -0.83 7.88 8.89
CA VAL A 363 -0.75 6.87 9.95
C VAL A 363 0.42 7.21 10.86
N GLU A 364 0.15 7.50 12.12
CA GLU A 364 1.20 7.80 13.12
C GLU A 364 1.88 6.53 13.65
N GLY A 365 1.24 5.37 13.50
CA GLY A 365 1.83 4.05 13.66
C GLY A 365 2.29 3.42 12.34
N GLY A 366 2.26 2.09 12.25
CA GLY A 366 2.59 1.30 11.07
C GLY A 366 1.37 0.78 10.30
N CYS A 367 1.63 0.27 9.10
CA CYS A 367 0.64 -0.41 8.27
C CYS A 367 1.03 -1.88 8.08
N ASP A 368 0.20 -2.80 8.57
CA ASP A 368 0.48 -4.24 8.51
C ASP A 368 -0.47 -4.96 7.55
N PHE A 369 0.06 -5.44 6.43
CA PHE A 369 -0.61 -6.29 5.44
C PHE A 369 -0.09 -7.73 5.48
N ALA A 370 0.60 -8.15 6.55
CA ALA A 370 1.25 -9.45 6.61
C ALA A 370 0.26 -10.59 6.35
N ARG A 371 0.65 -11.51 5.44
CA ARG A 371 -0.15 -12.68 5.02
C ARG A 371 -1.54 -12.34 4.46
N ALA A 372 -1.78 -11.10 4.03
CA ALA A 372 -3.02 -10.73 3.35
C ALA A 372 -3.09 -11.37 1.95
N THR A 373 -4.30 -11.65 1.48
CA THR A 373 -4.56 -12.05 0.08
C THR A 373 -5.35 -10.94 -0.60
N ILE A 374 -4.76 -10.33 -1.62
CA ILE A 374 -5.27 -9.11 -2.24
C ILE A 374 -5.43 -9.34 -3.74
N VAL A 375 -6.64 -9.16 -4.23
CA VAL A 375 -6.94 -9.10 -5.66
C VAL A 375 -7.38 -7.68 -5.98
N GLY A 376 -6.58 -6.97 -6.77
CA GLY A 376 -6.73 -5.54 -7.03
C GLY A 376 -5.56 -4.70 -6.50
N VAL A 377 -5.48 -3.46 -6.95
CA VAL A 377 -4.42 -2.50 -6.59
C VAL A 377 -4.49 -2.11 -5.11
N VAL A 378 -3.33 -2.01 -4.46
CA VAL A 378 -3.13 -1.32 -3.17
C VAL A 378 -2.52 0.05 -3.45
N ALA A 379 -3.30 1.11 -3.33
CA ALA A 379 -2.89 2.49 -3.61
C ALA A 379 -2.76 3.30 -2.31
N CYS A 380 -1.55 3.80 -2.04
CA CYS A 380 -1.20 4.64 -0.88
C CYS A 380 -0.39 5.88 -1.32
N ASP A 381 -0.69 6.40 -2.51
CA ASP A 381 0.02 7.55 -3.09
C ASP A 381 0.01 8.75 -2.15
N ARG A 382 1.16 9.42 -2.01
CA ARG A 382 1.34 10.60 -1.16
C ARG A 382 0.93 10.40 0.31
N GLY A 383 0.92 9.16 0.80
CA GLY A 383 0.67 8.85 2.20
C GLY A 383 1.86 9.23 3.11
N GLN A 384 1.57 9.40 4.40
CA GLN A 384 2.55 9.64 5.46
C GLN A 384 2.39 8.57 6.53
N ILE A 385 3.43 7.76 6.73
CA ILE A 385 3.40 6.64 7.66
C ILE A 385 4.65 6.74 8.54
N ALA A 386 4.46 6.91 9.85
CA ALA A 386 5.59 7.02 10.77
C ALA A 386 6.22 5.66 11.10
N GLY A 387 5.41 4.60 11.21
CA GLY A 387 5.86 3.23 11.40
C GLY A 387 6.27 2.53 10.11
N ALA A 388 6.40 1.20 10.18
CA ALA A 388 6.74 0.37 9.02
C ALA A 388 5.50 0.00 8.20
N VAL A 389 5.68 -0.16 6.89
CA VAL A 389 4.69 -0.78 5.98
C VAL A 389 5.13 -2.21 5.70
N THR A 390 4.36 -3.20 6.14
CA THR A 390 4.75 -4.62 6.06
C THR A 390 3.83 -5.41 5.15
N PHE A 391 4.41 -6.14 4.19
CA PHE A 391 3.73 -7.05 3.27
C PHE A 391 4.23 -8.50 3.42
N ASP A 392 4.87 -8.84 4.53
CA ASP A 392 5.49 -10.15 4.74
C ASP A 392 4.48 -11.29 4.58
N GLY A 393 4.78 -12.23 3.68
CA GLY A 393 3.89 -13.35 3.37
C GLY A 393 2.61 -12.98 2.60
N ALA A 394 2.42 -11.72 2.19
CA ALA A 394 1.23 -11.30 1.46
C ALA A 394 1.26 -11.77 0.00
N LEU A 395 0.07 -12.03 -0.57
CA LEU A 395 -0.13 -12.34 -1.97
C LEU A 395 -0.96 -11.22 -2.61
N ILE A 396 -0.40 -10.53 -3.61
CA ILE A 396 -1.10 -9.47 -4.35
C ILE A 396 -1.16 -9.84 -5.82
N LYS A 397 -2.35 -9.75 -6.42
CA LYS A 397 -2.55 -10.02 -7.84
C LYS A 397 -3.40 -8.92 -8.47
N VAL A 398 -2.89 -8.34 -9.54
CA VAL A 398 -3.66 -7.45 -10.43
C VAL A 398 -3.70 -8.01 -11.84
N GLU A 399 -4.73 -7.61 -12.60
CA GLU A 399 -4.84 -7.96 -14.00
C GLU A 399 -4.05 -7.02 -14.91
N ARG A 400 -3.83 -5.77 -14.48
CA ARG A 400 -3.11 -4.73 -15.23
C ARG A 400 -2.38 -3.79 -14.25
N GLY A 401 -1.27 -3.19 -14.70
CA GLY A 401 -0.56 -2.13 -13.98
C GLY A 401 0.14 -2.56 -12.68
N ALA A 402 0.11 -1.68 -11.68
CA ALA A 402 0.80 -1.85 -10.40
C ALA A 402 -0.05 -2.61 -9.38
N ALA A 403 0.55 -3.60 -8.73
CA ALA A 403 -0.05 -4.29 -7.58
C ALA A 403 -0.01 -3.42 -6.32
N VAL A 404 1.11 -2.72 -6.12
CA VAL A 404 1.30 -1.74 -5.03
C VAL A 404 1.71 -0.43 -5.67
N GLN A 405 0.91 0.62 -5.45
CA GLN A 405 1.11 1.96 -5.95
C GLN A 405 1.25 2.91 -4.76
N ALA A 406 2.46 3.37 -4.49
CA ALA A 406 2.77 4.28 -3.39
C ALA A 406 3.77 5.34 -3.84
N CYS A 407 3.40 6.04 -4.90
CA CYS A 407 4.17 7.15 -5.45
C CYS A 407 4.15 8.34 -4.48
N GLY A 408 5.34 8.89 -4.20
CA GLY A 408 5.51 10.02 -3.28
C GLY A 408 5.17 9.71 -1.82
N ILE A 409 5.09 8.43 -1.43
CA ILE A 409 4.86 8.05 -0.04
C ILE A 409 6.05 8.43 0.84
N ASN A 410 5.78 8.87 2.07
CA ASN A 410 6.79 9.06 3.10
C ASN A 410 6.61 8.01 4.20
N VAL A 411 7.62 7.18 4.42
CA VAL A 411 7.62 6.13 5.44
C VAL A 411 8.84 6.34 6.35
N SER A 412 8.61 6.69 7.61
CA SER A 412 9.71 6.89 8.57
C SER A 412 10.27 5.55 9.06
N GLY A 413 9.41 4.53 9.20
CA GLY A 413 9.84 3.14 9.37
C GLY A 413 10.34 2.52 8.07
N GLY A 414 10.32 1.19 8.00
CA GLY A 414 10.73 0.44 6.80
C GLY A 414 9.56 0.06 5.90
N PHE A 415 9.87 -0.21 4.63
CA PHE A 415 8.96 -0.83 3.67
C PHE A 415 9.37 -2.28 3.47
N HIS A 416 8.67 -3.20 4.13
CA HIS A 416 9.06 -4.60 4.24
C HIS A 416 8.24 -5.47 3.28
N CYS A 417 8.92 -6.06 2.30
CA CYS A 417 8.39 -7.12 1.44
C CYS A 417 9.27 -8.36 1.61
N GLY A 418 9.27 -8.90 2.82
CA GLY A 418 10.16 -9.97 3.26
C GLY A 418 9.73 -11.36 2.79
N ALA A 419 10.05 -12.36 3.62
CA ALA A 419 9.86 -13.77 3.29
C ALA A 419 8.40 -14.09 2.97
N GLY A 420 8.19 -14.75 1.82
CA GLY A 420 6.88 -15.22 1.39
C GLY A 420 6.01 -14.18 0.69
N PHE A 421 6.45 -12.92 0.57
CA PHE A 421 5.74 -11.94 -0.24
C PHE A 421 5.75 -12.34 -1.72
N GLN A 422 4.57 -12.34 -2.35
CA GLN A 422 4.39 -12.68 -3.76
C GLN A 422 3.50 -11.64 -4.44
N THR A 423 3.93 -11.16 -5.61
CA THR A 423 3.12 -10.22 -6.39
C THR A 423 3.09 -10.57 -7.89
N ILE A 424 1.91 -10.40 -8.47
CA ILE A 424 1.71 -10.28 -9.91
C ILE A 424 1.25 -8.85 -10.19
N GLY A 425 2.17 -8.04 -10.72
CA GLY A 425 2.03 -6.61 -10.92
C GLY A 425 3.21 -5.84 -10.36
N ALA A 426 3.34 -4.57 -10.76
CA ALA A 426 4.46 -3.73 -10.32
C ALA A 426 4.34 -3.33 -8.83
N VAL A 427 5.48 -3.24 -8.14
CA VAL A 427 5.61 -2.47 -6.90
C VAL A 427 6.20 -1.11 -7.27
N ARG A 428 5.44 -0.03 -7.11
CA ARG A 428 5.84 1.33 -7.49
C ARG A 428 5.96 2.21 -6.25
N LEU A 429 7.18 2.65 -5.98
CA LEU A 429 7.56 3.60 -4.93
C LEU A 429 8.25 4.81 -5.57
N ASP A 430 7.73 5.28 -6.71
CA ASP A 430 8.31 6.40 -7.44
C ASP A 430 8.26 7.66 -6.55
N HIS A 431 9.38 8.37 -6.43
CA HIS A 431 9.54 9.54 -5.55
C HIS A 431 9.24 9.28 -4.06
N ALA A 432 9.24 8.02 -3.62
CA ALA A 432 9.06 7.69 -2.21
C ALA A 432 10.26 8.12 -1.36
N VAL A 433 10.01 8.45 -0.10
CA VAL A 433 11.03 8.68 0.93
C VAL A 433 10.86 7.61 2.01
N VAL A 434 11.86 6.75 2.20
CA VAL A 434 11.79 5.63 3.16
C VAL A 434 13.06 5.58 4.01
N THR A 435 12.97 5.96 5.29
CA THR A 435 14.15 6.03 6.18
C THR A 435 14.48 4.71 6.88
N GLY A 436 13.51 3.82 7.14
CA GLY A 436 13.81 2.46 7.64
C GLY A 436 14.33 1.49 6.57
N GLY A 437 14.28 1.90 5.30
CA GLY A 437 14.73 1.13 4.14
C GLY A 437 13.63 0.29 3.45
N VAL A 438 13.93 -0.16 2.24
CA VAL A 438 13.10 -1.03 1.41
C VAL A 438 13.72 -2.43 1.39
N LEU A 439 13.01 -3.40 1.97
CA LEU A 439 13.52 -4.76 2.18
C LEU A 439 12.81 -5.76 1.25
N LEU A 440 13.50 -6.27 0.24
CA LEU A 440 12.96 -7.21 -0.76
C LEU A 440 13.62 -8.60 -0.73
N GLY A 441 14.43 -8.92 0.28
CA GLY A 441 15.28 -10.12 0.32
C GLY A 441 14.54 -11.45 0.07
N GLY A 442 13.29 -11.54 0.55
CA GLY A 442 12.42 -12.72 0.43
C GLY A 442 11.29 -12.62 -0.61
N ALA A 443 11.23 -11.52 -1.38
CA ALA A 443 10.12 -11.22 -2.27
C ALA A 443 10.17 -12.01 -3.59
N HIS A 444 9.00 -12.46 -4.06
CA HIS A 444 8.82 -13.01 -5.41
C HIS A 444 7.99 -12.03 -6.25
N LEU A 445 8.67 -11.26 -7.09
CA LEU A 445 8.04 -10.21 -7.90
C LEU A 445 7.92 -10.65 -9.36
N LYS A 446 6.72 -10.56 -9.93
CA LYS A 446 6.45 -10.87 -11.35
C LYS A 446 5.61 -9.76 -11.97
N SER A 447 6.03 -9.22 -13.12
CA SER A 447 5.21 -8.25 -13.87
C SER A 447 3.99 -8.91 -14.50
N VAL A 448 2.97 -8.11 -14.85
CA VAL A 448 1.76 -8.60 -15.51
C VAL A 448 2.10 -9.21 -16.87
N ALA A 449 2.96 -8.55 -17.67
CA ALA A 449 3.41 -9.07 -18.96
C ALA A 449 4.09 -10.44 -18.80
N THR A 450 4.96 -10.59 -17.81
CA THR A 450 5.62 -11.86 -17.49
C THR A 450 4.65 -12.92 -17.01
N ALA A 451 3.60 -12.54 -16.27
CA ALA A 451 2.55 -13.45 -15.85
C ALA A 451 1.76 -14.01 -17.04
N ARG A 452 1.55 -13.20 -18.09
CA ARG A 452 0.90 -13.58 -19.35
C ARG A 452 1.80 -14.32 -20.34
N GLY A 453 3.09 -14.48 -20.06
CA GLY A 453 4.05 -15.11 -20.97
C GLY A 453 4.52 -14.19 -22.11
N LEU A 454 4.29 -12.87 -22.00
CA LEU A 454 4.70 -11.87 -22.99
C LEU A 454 6.12 -11.37 -22.72
N ALA A 455 6.96 -11.25 -23.75
CA ALA A 455 8.32 -10.71 -23.60
C ALA A 455 8.32 -9.20 -23.25
N PRO A 456 9.27 -8.68 -22.43
CA PRO A 456 9.27 -7.28 -22.03
C PRO A 456 9.49 -6.39 -23.26
N GLY A 457 8.66 -5.37 -23.43
CA GLY A 457 8.65 -4.51 -24.61
C GLY A 457 7.81 -5.04 -25.79
N SER A 458 7.09 -6.16 -25.63
CA SER A 458 6.09 -6.59 -26.63
C SER A 458 4.79 -5.77 -26.55
N VAL A 459 4.52 -5.13 -25.41
CA VAL A 459 3.34 -4.27 -25.20
C VAL A 459 3.68 -2.85 -25.65
N ARG A 460 3.33 -2.49 -26.89
CA ARG A 460 3.37 -1.09 -27.33
C ARG A 460 2.28 -0.31 -26.59
N GLY A 461 2.68 0.63 -25.75
CA GLY A 461 1.75 1.55 -25.10
C GLY A 461 0.95 2.35 -26.12
N SER A 462 -0.37 2.40 -25.93
CA SER A 462 -1.28 3.36 -26.55
C SER A 462 -1.05 4.75 -25.94
N GLY A 463 0.10 5.35 -26.23
CA GLY A 463 0.47 6.69 -25.78
C GLY A 463 0.61 7.63 -26.98
N ALA A 464 -0.44 8.40 -27.26
CA ALA A 464 -0.38 9.51 -28.20
C ALA A 464 0.53 10.61 -27.63
N GLY A 465 1.73 10.75 -28.18
CA GLY A 465 2.63 11.87 -27.87
C GLY A 465 4.06 11.47 -27.52
N ALA A 466 4.85 11.07 -28.52
CA ALA A 466 6.31 11.14 -28.42
C ALA A 466 6.89 11.36 -29.83
N GLY A 467 7.64 12.46 -30.00
CA GLY A 467 8.26 12.83 -31.27
C GLY A 467 9.31 11.82 -31.76
N PRO A 468 9.67 11.85 -33.05
CA PRO A 468 10.58 10.88 -33.64
C PRO A 468 12.02 11.21 -33.23
N GLY A 469 12.63 10.44 -32.34
CA GLY A 469 14.05 10.64 -32.01
C GLY A 469 14.72 9.75 -30.96
N SER A 470 14.01 9.12 -30.02
CA SER A 470 14.64 8.30 -28.98
C SER A 470 14.34 6.81 -29.16
N GLY A 471 15.27 6.09 -29.80
CA GLY A 471 15.24 4.62 -29.97
C GLY A 471 15.47 3.81 -28.69
N ALA A 472 15.03 4.29 -27.53
CA ALA A 472 14.90 3.51 -26.31
C ALA A 472 13.41 3.17 -26.16
N GLY A 473 13.05 1.91 -26.47
CA GLY A 473 11.65 1.45 -26.44
C GLY A 473 10.96 1.87 -25.15
N VAL A 474 9.80 2.52 -25.30
CA VAL A 474 8.89 2.89 -24.21
C VAL A 474 8.61 1.62 -23.41
N VAL A 475 8.99 1.61 -22.14
CA VAL A 475 8.67 0.50 -21.23
C VAL A 475 7.17 0.53 -20.98
N GLY A 476 6.45 -0.53 -21.35
CA GLY A 476 5.03 -0.63 -21.06
C GLY A 476 4.81 -0.75 -19.54
N ASP A 477 3.74 -0.15 -19.02
CA ASP A 477 3.44 -0.18 -17.58
C ASP A 477 3.33 -1.61 -17.04
N GLU A 478 2.81 -2.54 -17.86
CA GLU A 478 2.70 -3.96 -17.53
C GLU A 478 4.03 -4.75 -17.52
N ASP A 479 5.09 -4.17 -18.10
CA ASP A 479 6.43 -4.78 -18.10
C ASP A 479 7.16 -4.53 -16.77
N VAL A 480 6.80 -3.45 -16.07
CA VAL A 480 7.43 -3.05 -14.82
C VAL A 480 7.08 -4.04 -13.70
N VAL A 481 8.09 -4.43 -12.94
CA VAL A 481 7.93 -5.28 -11.75
C VAL A 481 8.28 -4.53 -10.45
N LEU A 482 9.25 -3.63 -10.53
CA LEU A 482 9.67 -2.77 -9.42
C LEU A 482 10.06 -1.41 -10.00
N SER A 483 9.52 -0.34 -9.46
CA SER A 483 9.92 1.02 -9.80
C SER A 483 10.18 1.83 -8.52
N LEU A 484 11.40 2.35 -8.41
CA LEU A 484 11.86 3.24 -7.34
C LEU A 484 12.27 4.60 -7.93
N ALA A 485 11.67 5.00 -9.05
CA ALA A 485 12.18 6.12 -9.84
C ALA A 485 12.19 7.40 -9.01
N GLY A 486 13.35 8.03 -8.85
CA GLY A 486 13.51 9.24 -8.02
C GLY A 486 13.28 9.03 -6.51
N ALA A 487 13.20 7.80 -6.03
CA ALA A 487 13.01 7.51 -4.60
C ALA A 487 14.28 7.75 -3.78
N ARG A 488 14.11 8.06 -2.50
CA ARG A 488 15.19 8.19 -1.50
C ARG A 488 14.99 7.16 -0.41
N VAL A 489 15.96 6.28 -0.24
CA VAL A 489 15.88 5.16 0.69
C VAL A 489 17.18 5.05 1.49
N ASP A 490 17.10 4.82 2.80
CA ASP A 490 18.33 4.70 3.61
C ASP A 490 18.99 3.33 3.41
N ARG A 491 18.20 2.27 3.28
CA ARG A 491 18.69 0.93 2.96
C ARG A 491 17.84 0.33 1.84
N LEU A 492 18.45 -0.21 0.81
CA LEU A 492 17.78 -0.96 -0.24
C LEU A 492 18.34 -2.38 -0.27
N VAL A 493 17.52 -3.36 0.11
CA VAL A 493 17.88 -4.78 0.08
C VAL A 493 17.16 -5.45 -1.08
N MET A 494 17.93 -6.01 -2.02
CA MET A 494 17.42 -6.72 -3.19
C MET A 494 17.23 -8.23 -2.89
N PRO A 495 16.44 -8.97 -3.68
CA PRO A 495 16.21 -10.40 -3.47
C PRO A 495 17.50 -11.24 -3.45
N GLU A 496 17.59 -12.18 -2.50
CA GLU A 496 18.82 -12.94 -2.19
C GLU A 496 19.17 -14.03 -3.22
N GLY A 497 18.16 -14.75 -3.70
CA GLY A 497 18.32 -15.95 -4.52
C GLY A 497 17.99 -15.74 -5.99
N ALA A 498 18.60 -16.54 -6.87
CA ALA A 498 18.34 -16.49 -8.31
C ALA A 498 16.90 -16.90 -8.65
N GLU A 499 16.30 -17.75 -7.83
CA GLU A 499 14.89 -18.16 -7.88
C GLU A 499 13.92 -17.02 -7.50
N LYS A 500 14.37 -16.10 -6.65
CA LYS A 500 13.63 -14.91 -6.18
C LYS A 500 13.84 -13.69 -7.07
N ARG A 501 14.59 -13.83 -8.17
CA ARG A 501 14.89 -12.71 -9.07
C ARG A 501 13.60 -12.05 -9.56
N PRO A 502 13.52 -10.70 -9.56
CA PRO A 502 12.39 -9.99 -10.16
C PRO A 502 12.21 -10.37 -11.64
N LYS A 503 10.99 -10.77 -12.00
CA LYS A 503 10.63 -11.18 -13.37
C LYS A 503 9.87 -10.04 -14.05
N GLY A 504 10.60 -9.18 -14.76
CA GLY A 504 10.09 -7.98 -15.42
C GLY A 504 11.16 -6.88 -15.48
N VAL A 505 10.72 -5.63 -15.69
CA VAL A 505 11.59 -4.45 -15.73
C VAL A 505 11.72 -3.84 -14.33
N VAL A 506 12.95 -3.68 -13.87
CA VAL A 506 13.30 -3.00 -12.62
C VAL A 506 13.81 -1.59 -12.94
N VAL A 507 13.16 -0.57 -12.40
CA VAL A 507 13.49 0.85 -12.63
C VAL A 507 14.06 1.45 -11.35
N LEU A 508 15.35 1.78 -11.38
CA LEU A 508 16.09 2.48 -10.30
C LEU A 508 16.56 3.87 -10.76
N ALA A 509 15.89 4.43 -11.78
CA ALA A 509 16.29 5.67 -12.40
C ALA A 509 16.18 6.83 -11.39
N GLY A 510 17.27 7.55 -11.16
CA GLY A 510 17.34 8.65 -10.19
C GLY A 510 17.17 8.26 -8.72
N THR A 511 17.11 6.96 -8.39
CA THR A 511 16.99 6.50 -7.00
C THR A 511 18.26 6.81 -6.21
N HIS A 512 18.11 7.22 -4.95
CA HIS A 512 19.20 7.41 -4.01
C HIS A 512 19.07 6.43 -2.85
N ALA A 513 20.04 5.51 -2.70
CA ALA A 513 20.11 4.57 -1.58
C ALA A 513 21.32 4.90 -0.67
N ALA A 514 21.16 5.11 0.63
CA ALA A 514 22.34 5.34 1.47
C ALA A 514 23.19 4.05 1.60
N VAL A 515 22.53 2.92 1.82
CA VAL A 515 23.12 1.57 1.83
C VAL A 515 22.41 0.73 0.77
N PHE A 516 23.20 0.09 -0.09
CA PHE A 516 22.70 -0.83 -1.11
C PHE A 516 23.21 -2.23 -0.84
N GLU A 517 22.27 -3.15 -0.64
CA GLU A 517 22.53 -4.55 -0.38
C GLU A 517 21.94 -5.38 -1.51
N ASP A 518 22.82 -5.92 -2.34
CA ASP A 518 22.44 -6.69 -3.50
C ASP A 518 23.31 -7.92 -3.70
N PHE A 519 22.74 -8.88 -4.42
CA PHE A 519 23.37 -10.16 -4.72
C PHE A 519 23.66 -10.21 -6.22
N ALA A 520 24.65 -9.45 -6.67
CA ALA A 520 24.89 -9.15 -8.08
C ALA A 520 25.08 -10.37 -9.00
N GLU A 521 25.38 -11.56 -8.44
CA GLU A 521 25.41 -12.81 -9.21
C GLU A 521 24.03 -13.40 -9.53
N THR A 522 23.03 -13.10 -8.71
CA THR A 522 21.69 -13.70 -8.81
C THR A 522 20.73 -12.84 -9.63
N TRP A 523 21.06 -11.55 -9.81
CA TRP A 523 20.31 -10.62 -10.64
C TRP A 523 21.20 -9.51 -11.23
N PRO A 524 20.89 -8.96 -12.42
CA PRO A 524 19.88 -9.43 -13.38
C PRO A 524 20.31 -10.74 -14.08
N ASP A 525 19.53 -11.24 -15.04
CA ASP A 525 19.84 -12.49 -15.76
C ASP A 525 21.21 -12.44 -16.47
N GLN A 526 22.23 -13.07 -15.89
CA GLN A 526 23.56 -13.10 -16.49
C GLN A 526 23.76 -14.27 -17.46
N ALA A 527 22.99 -15.36 -17.33
CA ALA A 527 23.23 -16.61 -18.05
C ALA A 527 22.70 -16.58 -19.48
N ARG A 528 21.52 -16.00 -19.71
CA ARG A 528 20.88 -15.98 -21.04
C ARG A 528 21.48 -14.97 -22.02
N GLN A 529 22.28 -14.00 -21.55
CA GLN A 529 22.91 -13.00 -22.42
C GLN A 529 24.16 -13.52 -23.17
N ARG A 530 24.76 -14.63 -22.72
CA ARG A 530 25.97 -15.20 -23.35
C ARG A 530 25.70 -15.96 -24.64
N GLU A 531 24.50 -16.53 -24.81
CA GLU A 531 24.24 -17.48 -25.89
C GLU A 531 23.75 -16.87 -27.20
N GLY A 532 23.40 -15.57 -27.25
CA GLY A 532 22.98 -14.90 -28.49
C GLY A 532 21.78 -15.53 -29.22
N ARG A 533 21.17 -16.58 -28.67
CA ARG A 533 20.00 -17.26 -29.21
C ARG A 533 18.75 -16.54 -28.76
N ALA A 534 17.99 -16.05 -29.74
CA ALA A 534 16.65 -15.54 -29.60
C ALA A 534 15.69 -16.68 -29.20
N ALA A 535 15.80 -17.17 -27.96
CA ALA A 535 14.78 -18.03 -27.36
C ALA A 535 13.82 -17.16 -26.55
N GLU A 536 12.53 -17.35 -26.80
CA GLU A 536 11.33 -16.59 -26.41
C GLU A 536 11.05 -16.50 -24.90
N GLY A 537 12.07 -16.24 -24.07
CA GLY A 537 11.97 -16.24 -22.60
C GLY A 537 12.35 -14.92 -21.95
N LEU A 538 11.38 -14.02 -21.80
CA LEU A 538 11.21 -13.00 -20.74
C LEU A 538 12.46 -12.57 -19.93
N ALA A 539 13.42 -11.88 -20.56
CA ALA A 539 14.63 -11.40 -19.91
C ALA A 539 14.36 -10.20 -18.98
N SER A 540 14.70 -10.29 -17.69
CA SER A 540 14.59 -9.16 -16.76
C SER A 540 15.52 -8.02 -17.19
N ARG A 541 14.99 -6.80 -17.34
CA ARG A 541 15.75 -5.59 -17.71
C ARG A 541 15.87 -4.67 -16.50
N VAL A 542 17.01 -4.03 -16.32
CA VAL A 542 17.26 -3.09 -15.21
C VAL A 542 17.62 -1.73 -15.78
N ILE A 543 16.98 -0.66 -15.28
CA ILE A 543 17.24 0.72 -15.68
C ILE A 543 17.88 1.45 -14.50
N LEU A 544 19.15 1.82 -14.66
CA LEU A 544 19.99 2.45 -13.62
C LEU A 544 20.22 3.95 -13.84
N ASP A 545 19.52 4.58 -14.78
CA ASP A 545 19.84 5.96 -15.21
C ASP A 545 19.84 6.96 -14.04
N GLY A 546 21.01 7.44 -13.64
CA GLY A 546 21.15 8.33 -12.48
C GLY A 546 21.01 7.67 -11.11
N PHE A 547 21.05 6.33 -11.02
CA PHE A 547 21.05 5.60 -9.76
C PHE A 547 22.29 5.95 -8.91
N ARG A 548 22.08 6.20 -7.62
CA ARG A 548 23.12 6.56 -6.65
C ARG A 548 23.00 5.71 -5.40
N TYR A 549 24.13 5.26 -4.88
CA TYR A 549 24.22 4.47 -3.65
C TYR A 549 25.43 4.88 -2.81
N GLY A 550 25.27 5.00 -1.49
CA GLY A 550 26.34 5.46 -0.59
C GLY A 550 27.42 4.39 -0.35
N ARG A 551 26.99 3.21 0.12
CA ARG A 551 27.85 2.07 0.49
C ARG A 551 27.22 0.74 0.02
N PHE A 552 28.04 -0.20 -0.44
CA PHE A 552 27.65 -1.60 -0.59
C PHE A 552 27.83 -2.39 0.71
N THR A 553 26.82 -3.20 1.08
CA THR A 553 26.98 -4.22 2.14
C THR A 553 27.84 -5.38 1.65
N HIS A 554 27.57 -5.88 0.43
CA HIS A 554 28.30 -6.98 -0.20
C HIS A 554 28.94 -6.50 -1.52
N PRO A 555 30.15 -5.91 -1.50
CA PRO A 555 30.75 -5.33 -2.71
C PRO A 555 30.97 -6.36 -3.82
N ASP A 556 31.27 -7.60 -3.48
CA ASP A 556 31.41 -8.74 -4.38
C ASP A 556 30.05 -9.25 -4.91
N GLY A 557 28.97 -9.03 -4.15
CA GLY A 557 27.61 -9.46 -4.48
C GLY A 557 27.34 -10.91 -4.09
N ASP A 558 28.15 -11.49 -3.18
CA ASP A 558 27.86 -12.77 -2.52
C ASP A 558 27.04 -12.55 -1.25
N GLY A 559 26.02 -13.39 -1.05
CA GLY A 559 25.24 -13.38 0.18
C GLY A 559 25.84 -14.29 1.23
N GLU A 560 25.78 -13.86 2.50
CA GLU A 560 26.28 -14.59 3.67
C GLU A 560 25.74 -16.05 3.78
N GLY A 561 24.63 -16.36 3.11
CA GLY A 561 24.00 -17.70 3.10
C GLY A 561 24.59 -18.73 2.13
N ARG A 562 25.44 -18.34 1.18
CA ARG A 562 26.04 -19.29 0.21
C ARG A 562 27.51 -19.50 0.51
N ARG A 563 27.81 -20.33 1.51
CA ARG A 563 29.07 -21.10 1.54
C ARG A 563 29.07 -22.11 0.39
N THR A 564 29.14 -21.63 -0.85
CA THR A 564 29.60 -22.49 -1.95
C THR A 564 31.01 -22.97 -1.59
N PRO A 565 31.32 -24.28 -1.68
CA PRO A 565 32.63 -24.82 -1.27
C PRO A 565 33.83 -24.29 -2.06
N GLN A 566 33.61 -23.41 -3.04
CA GLN A 566 34.64 -22.65 -3.73
C GLN A 566 34.19 -21.20 -3.83
N PRO A 567 34.88 -20.24 -3.18
CA PRO A 567 34.83 -18.86 -3.63
C PRO A 567 35.30 -18.89 -5.08
N LYS A 568 34.42 -18.60 -6.05
CA LYS A 568 34.88 -18.33 -7.41
C LYS A 568 35.79 -17.12 -7.30
N ALA A 569 37.09 -17.35 -7.44
CA ALA A 569 38.18 -16.40 -7.28
C ALA A 569 38.14 -15.29 -8.35
N GLY A 570 37.11 -14.44 -8.31
CA GLY A 570 36.93 -13.28 -9.16
C GLY A 570 37.03 -12.02 -8.31
N ARG A 571 37.72 -10.99 -8.83
CA ARG A 571 37.84 -9.70 -8.15
C ARG A 571 36.49 -8.97 -8.11
N VAL A 572 36.26 -8.15 -7.09
CA VAL A 572 35.02 -7.36 -6.92
C VAL A 572 34.72 -6.54 -8.18
N ALA A 573 35.73 -5.92 -8.77
CA ALA A 573 35.58 -5.12 -9.99
C ALA A 573 35.03 -5.93 -11.18
N GLU A 574 35.46 -7.19 -11.34
CA GLU A 574 35.04 -8.03 -12.46
C GLU A 574 33.56 -8.41 -12.36
N ARG A 575 33.10 -8.72 -11.14
CA ARG A 575 31.71 -9.05 -10.84
C ARG A 575 30.80 -7.85 -11.08
N ARG A 576 31.17 -6.66 -10.58
CA ARG A 576 30.40 -5.42 -10.78
C ARG A 576 30.39 -4.93 -12.23
N LEU A 577 31.50 -5.08 -12.96
CA LEU A 577 31.52 -4.80 -14.41
C LEU A 577 30.62 -5.77 -15.19
N THR A 578 30.55 -7.04 -14.77
CA THR A 578 29.66 -8.03 -15.39
C THR A 578 28.19 -7.71 -15.12
N TRP A 579 27.86 -7.34 -13.88
CA TRP A 579 26.55 -6.86 -13.48
C TRP A 579 26.10 -5.62 -14.28
N LEU A 580 26.95 -4.59 -14.41
CA LEU A 580 26.64 -3.39 -15.21
C LEU A 580 26.40 -3.70 -16.69
N ARG A 581 27.15 -4.66 -17.27
CA ARG A 581 26.89 -5.12 -18.65
C ARG A 581 25.54 -5.82 -18.75
N ALA A 582 25.20 -6.64 -17.76
CA ALA A 582 23.92 -7.34 -17.73
C ALA A 582 22.74 -6.36 -17.66
N CYS A 583 22.89 -5.24 -16.93
CA CYS A 583 21.91 -4.15 -16.89
C CYS A 583 21.76 -3.39 -18.23
N ALA A 584 22.84 -3.24 -19.01
CA ALA A 584 22.83 -2.44 -20.25
C ALA A 584 21.96 -3.03 -21.39
N GLY A 585 21.66 -4.34 -21.37
CA GLY A 585 20.79 -5.03 -22.36
C GLY A 585 21.53 -5.61 -23.57
N THR A 586 20.79 -5.96 -24.64
CA THR A 586 21.29 -6.73 -25.81
C THR A 586 21.42 -5.95 -27.13
N GLY A 587 21.18 -4.63 -27.14
CA GLY A 587 21.31 -3.79 -28.35
C GLY A 587 22.76 -3.44 -28.78
N PRO A 588 22.98 -2.93 -30.00
CA PRO A 588 24.30 -2.45 -30.45
C PRO A 588 24.86 -1.29 -29.60
N SER A 589 23.98 -0.47 -29.02
CA SER A 589 24.29 0.55 -28.01
C SER A 589 24.53 -0.04 -26.61
N ALA A 590 24.07 -1.28 -26.34
CA ALA A 590 24.14 -1.95 -25.04
C ALA A 590 25.47 -2.66 -24.76
N ARG A 591 26.37 -2.76 -25.74
CA ARG A 591 27.73 -3.31 -25.51
C ARG A 591 28.59 -2.41 -24.61
N LEU A 592 28.19 -1.15 -24.41
CA LEU A 592 28.95 -0.15 -23.66
C LEU A 592 28.15 0.29 -22.44
N ILE A 593 28.77 0.15 -21.27
CA ILE A 593 28.22 0.63 -20.01
C ILE A 593 28.19 2.18 -20.06
N PRO A 594 27.16 2.84 -19.50
CA PRO A 594 27.19 4.29 -19.33
C PRO A 594 28.45 4.77 -18.60
N LEU A 595 29.05 5.86 -19.08
CA LEU A 595 30.32 6.34 -18.53
C LEU A 595 30.18 6.89 -17.12
N ASP A 596 29.02 7.46 -16.77
CA ASP A 596 28.76 7.99 -15.43
C ASP A 596 28.62 6.86 -14.40
N ASP A 597 27.98 5.74 -14.74
CA ASP A 597 27.87 4.58 -13.85
C ASP A 597 29.24 3.98 -13.52
N LEU A 598 30.11 3.87 -14.53
CA LEU A 598 31.49 3.41 -14.34
C LEU A 598 32.30 4.36 -13.45
N ARG A 599 32.16 5.67 -13.66
CA ARG A 599 32.85 6.68 -12.84
C ARG A 599 32.38 6.60 -11.40
N TYR A 600 31.06 6.56 -11.19
CA TYR A 600 30.46 6.51 -9.87
C TYR A 600 30.84 5.22 -9.12
N LEU A 601 30.81 4.07 -9.79
CA LEU A 601 31.26 2.80 -9.20
C LEU A 601 32.72 2.86 -8.74
N ALA A 602 33.62 3.43 -9.55
CA ALA A 602 35.03 3.57 -9.20
C ALA A 602 35.23 4.49 -7.98
N GLU A 603 34.51 5.63 -7.94
CA GLU A 603 34.51 6.53 -6.79
C GLU A 603 34.02 5.81 -5.51
N ARG A 604 32.95 5.01 -5.60
CA ARG A 604 32.39 4.29 -4.46
C ARG A 604 33.30 3.18 -3.94
N LEU A 605 33.90 2.37 -4.83
CA LEU A 605 34.86 1.36 -4.43
C LEU A 605 36.10 1.97 -3.75
N THR A 606 36.54 3.14 -4.22
CA THR A 606 37.65 3.89 -3.58
C THR A 606 37.26 4.33 -2.18
N ALA A 607 36.06 4.91 -2.01
CA ALA A 607 35.56 5.35 -0.71
C ALA A 607 35.39 4.19 0.30
N GLN A 608 35.23 2.95 -0.18
CA GLN A 608 35.17 1.74 0.65
C GLN A 608 36.53 1.08 0.91
N GLY A 609 37.65 1.65 0.45
CA GLY A 609 39.00 1.10 0.62
C GLY A 609 39.38 -0.01 -0.39
N LEU A 610 38.54 -0.28 -1.39
CA LEU A 610 38.79 -1.28 -2.44
C LEU A 610 39.57 -0.67 -3.61
N GLU A 611 40.74 -0.08 -3.32
CA GLU A 611 41.51 0.72 -4.29
C GLU A 611 41.92 -0.06 -5.54
N GLN A 612 42.33 -1.31 -5.38
CA GLN A 612 42.77 -2.14 -6.51
C GLN A 612 41.62 -2.42 -7.49
N ASP A 613 40.42 -2.66 -6.96
CA ASP A 613 39.20 -2.90 -7.73
C ASP A 613 38.67 -1.61 -8.36
N ALA A 614 38.64 -0.52 -7.61
CA ALA A 614 38.28 0.81 -8.11
C ALA A 614 39.17 1.20 -9.31
N ALA A 615 40.46 0.90 -9.20
CA ALA A 615 41.39 1.12 -10.28
C ALA A 615 41.01 0.27 -11.51
N LEU A 616 40.66 -1.02 -11.37
CA LEU A 616 40.22 -1.83 -12.51
C LEU A 616 38.98 -1.26 -13.22
N VAL A 617 38.00 -0.77 -12.46
CA VAL A 617 36.81 -0.10 -13.02
C VAL A 617 37.20 1.19 -13.75
N ALA A 618 38.07 2.01 -13.17
CA ALA A 618 38.57 3.23 -13.80
C ALA A 618 39.36 2.95 -15.11
N LEU A 619 40.03 1.81 -15.21
CA LEU A 619 40.70 1.38 -16.45
C LEU A 619 39.67 1.07 -17.54
N GLU A 620 38.59 0.39 -17.19
CA GLU A 620 37.49 0.07 -18.12
C GLU A 620 36.77 1.35 -18.59
N TRP A 621 36.56 2.31 -17.68
CA TRP A 621 36.07 3.65 -18.03
C TRP A 621 36.96 4.33 -19.09
N ARG A 622 38.28 4.36 -18.90
CA ARG A 622 39.22 4.94 -19.87
C ARG A 622 39.16 4.21 -21.21
N ARG A 623 39.05 2.88 -21.20
CA ARG A 623 38.93 2.05 -22.41
C ARG A 623 37.67 2.39 -23.20
N GLN A 624 36.52 2.46 -22.55
CA GLN A 624 35.25 2.79 -23.22
C GLN A 624 35.22 4.24 -23.70
N ARG A 625 35.76 5.18 -22.92
CA ARG A 625 35.90 6.59 -23.34
C ARG A 625 36.73 6.72 -24.62
N ARG A 626 37.79 5.93 -24.78
CA ARG A 626 38.54 5.86 -26.07
C ARG A 626 37.72 5.27 -27.21
N ARG A 627 36.95 4.19 -26.95
CA ARG A 627 36.13 3.52 -27.97
C ARG A 627 35.02 4.43 -28.53
N ARG A 628 34.47 5.31 -27.69
CA ARG A 628 33.45 6.31 -28.06
C ARG A 628 33.99 7.51 -28.85
N ARG A 629 35.32 7.68 -28.97
CA ARG A 629 35.93 8.78 -29.77
C ARG A 629 35.94 8.45 -31.28
N PRO A 630 35.78 9.45 -32.17
CA PRO A 630 35.85 9.26 -33.62
C PRO A 630 37.16 8.63 -34.08
N ARG A 631 37.14 7.98 -35.25
CA ARG A 631 38.16 7.01 -35.72
C ARG A 631 39.57 7.59 -35.93
N PHE A 632 39.76 8.91 -36.10
CA PHE A 632 41.02 9.52 -36.53
C PHE A 632 41.60 10.63 -35.62
N SER A 633 41.38 10.58 -34.30
CA SER A 633 42.02 11.57 -33.40
C SER A 633 43.44 11.15 -33.00
N ALA A 634 44.45 12.02 -33.16
CA ALA A 634 45.81 11.81 -32.63
C ALA A 634 45.81 11.49 -31.12
N ARG A 635 44.85 12.06 -30.37
CA ARG A 635 44.64 11.76 -28.94
C ARG A 635 44.17 10.31 -28.69
N ARG A 636 43.51 9.66 -29.65
CA ARG A 636 43.13 8.23 -29.56
C ARG A 636 44.35 7.33 -29.74
N MET A 637 45.22 7.65 -30.70
CA MET A 637 46.49 6.93 -30.91
C MET A 637 47.43 7.07 -29.71
N ALA A 638 47.66 8.29 -29.22
CA ALA A 638 48.46 8.52 -28.02
C ALA A 638 47.91 7.74 -26.82
N SER A 639 46.60 7.80 -26.60
CA SER A 639 45.95 7.11 -25.49
C SER A 639 45.93 5.58 -25.65
N TRP A 640 45.97 5.06 -26.88
CA TRP A 640 46.18 3.64 -27.16
C TRP A 640 47.61 3.22 -26.86
N LEU A 641 48.59 4.02 -27.30
CA LEU A 641 50.02 3.76 -27.11
C LEU A 641 50.37 3.71 -25.61
N VAL A 642 49.77 4.60 -24.80
CA VAL A 642 49.88 4.58 -23.33
C VAL A 642 49.28 3.30 -22.70
N ASP A 643 48.20 2.74 -23.26
CA ASP A 643 47.62 1.48 -22.75
C ASP A 643 48.55 0.30 -22.98
N VAL A 644 49.11 0.22 -24.19
CA VAL A 644 49.96 -0.88 -24.62
C VAL A 644 51.27 -0.85 -23.84
N THR A 645 51.88 0.33 -23.73
CA THR A 645 53.20 0.51 -23.11
C THR A 645 53.17 0.45 -21.59
N THR A 646 52.19 1.09 -20.94
CA THR A 646 52.20 1.25 -19.46
C THR A 646 50.90 0.83 -18.77
N VAL A 647 49.85 0.47 -19.52
CA VAL A 647 48.48 0.28 -18.99
C VAL A 647 48.08 1.49 -18.16
N TYR A 648 48.33 2.68 -18.70
CA TYR A 648 48.17 3.95 -17.99
C TYR A 648 48.94 4.04 -16.67
N GLY A 649 50.24 3.72 -16.71
CA GLY A 649 51.17 3.88 -15.58
C GLY A 649 51.16 2.78 -14.53
N ARG A 650 50.38 1.69 -14.69
CA ARG A 650 50.30 0.62 -13.67
C ARG A 650 51.30 -0.51 -13.83
N LYS A 651 51.82 -0.72 -15.03
CA LYS A 651 52.84 -1.74 -15.31
C LYS A 651 54.05 -1.11 -15.98
N PRO A 652 54.88 -0.33 -15.26
CA PRO A 652 56.07 0.29 -15.83
C PRO A 652 57.03 -0.75 -16.40
N GLY A 653 57.04 -1.98 -15.86
CA GLY A 653 57.80 -3.11 -16.41
C GLY A 653 57.50 -3.43 -17.87
N ARG A 654 56.29 -3.13 -18.39
CA ARG A 654 56.00 -3.29 -19.82
C ARG A 654 56.69 -2.24 -20.69
N ALA A 655 56.83 -1.03 -20.18
CA ALA A 655 57.59 0.01 -20.86
C ALA A 655 59.08 -0.31 -20.84
N LEU A 656 59.60 -0.84 -19.72
CA LEU A 656 60.99 -1.30 -19.62
C LEU A 656 61.26 -2.50 -20.54
N LEU A 657 60.37 -3.50 -20.58
CA LEU A 657 60.46 -4.62 -21.51
C LEU A 657 60.38 -4.16 -22.97
N GLY A 658 59.48 -3.22 -23.27
CA GLY A 658 59.37 -2.62 -24.61
C GLY A 658 60.62 -1.86 -25.02
N LEU A 659 61.20 -1.08 -24.09
CA LEU A 659 62.47 -0.37 -24.29
C LEU A 659 63.63 -1.36 -24.48
N GLY A 660 63.69 -2.43 -23.68
CA GLY A 660 64.67 -3.50 -23.82
C GLY A 660 64.56 -4.24 -25.14
N LEU A 661 63.35 -4.58 -25.58
CA LEU A 661 63.11 -5.19 -26.89
C LEU A 661 63.51 -4.26 -28.03
N ALA A 662 63.15 -2.97 -27.94
CA ALA A 662 63.57 -1.97 -28.92
C ALA A 662 65.09 -1.85 -28.97
N PHE A 663 65.77 -1.87 -27.81
CA PHE A 663 67.22 -1.87 -27.72
C PHE A 663 67.84 -3.11 -28.36
N VAL A 664 67.31 -4.31 -28.12
CA VAL A 664 67.78 -5.56 -28.75
C VAL A 664 67.56 -5.54 -30.26
N LEU A 665 66.37 -5.12 -30.73
CA LEU A 665 66.08 -5.02 -32.16
C LEU A 665 66.99 -4.01 -32.86
N PHE A 666 67.21 -2.85 -32.22
CA PHE A 666 68.07 -1.80 -32.75
C PHE A 666 69.54 -2.23 -32.76
N THR A 667 70.01 -2.88 -31.70
CA THR A 667 71.35 -3.51 -31.66
C THR A 667 71.48 -4.59 -32.72
N GLY A 668 70.46 -5.43 -32.90
CA GLY A 668 70.41 -6.46 -33.94
C GLY A 668 70.45 -5.89 -35.35
N LEU A 669 69.76 -4.77 -35.59
CA LEU A 669 69.80 -4.04 -36.87
C LEU A 669 71.22 -3.55 -37.17
N TRP A 670 71.88 -2.92 -36.20
CA TRP A 670 73.25 -2.46 -36.37
C TRP A 670 74.27 -3.60 -36.44
N SER A 671 74.02 -4.71 -35.75
CA SER A 671 74.86 -5.91 -35.83
C SER A 671 74.72 -6.60 -37.18
N TRP A 672 73.50 -6.69 -37.71
CA TRP A 672 73.25 -7.18 -39.06
C TRP A 672 73.95 -6.29 -40.09
N ALA A 673 73.86 -4.97 -39.94
CA ALA A 673 74.56 -4.03 -40.81
C ALA A 673 76.09 -4.16 -40.69
N ALA A 674 76.63 -4.36 -39.48
CA ALA A 674 78.07 -4.54 -39.26
C ALA A 674 78.61 -5.85 -39.87
N ASN A 675 77.79 -6.91 -39.93
CA ASN A 675 78.17 -8.16 -40.61
C ASN A 675 78.24 -8.02 -42.15
N GLN A 676 77.83 -6.88 -42.72
CA GLN A 676 78.00 -6.60 -44.15
C GLN A 676 79.33 -5.90 -44.46
N CYS A 677 80.17 -5.64 -43.45
CA CYS A 677 81.52 -5.10 -43.64
C CYS A 677 82.50 -6.22 -44.02
N ALA A 678 83.50 -5.89 -44.85
CA ALA A 678 84.48 -6.87 -45.32
C ALA A 678 85.54 -7.23 -44.26
N ASP A 679 85.88 -6.26 -43.40
CA ASP A 679 86.88 -6.42 -42.34
C ASP A 679 86.27 -6.47 -40.93
N ILE A 680 86.93 -7.21 -40.03
CA ILE A 680 86.52 -7.36 -38.63
C ILE A 680 86.48 -5.99 -37.95
N GLY A 681 85.36 -5.71 -37.26
CA GLY A 681 85.14 -4.43 -36.57
C GLY A 681 84.76 -3.28 -37.50
N CYS A 682 84.38 -3.57 -38.77
CA CYS A 682 83.94 -2.62 -39.79
C CYS A 682 84.95 -1.48 -40.08
N ARG A 683 86.24 -1.83 -40.13
CA ARG A 683 87.36 -0.89 -40.37
C ARG A 683 87.54 -0.48 -41.83
N ASP A 684 86.98 -1.24 -42.75
CA ASP A 684 86.90 -0.97 -44.20
C ASP A 684 86.00 0.23 -44.55
N GLN A 685 85.26 0.75 -43.57
CA GLN A 685 84.34 1.88 -43.69
C GLN A 685 83.23 1.75 -44.75
N SER A 686 82.94 0.51 -45.17
CA SER A 686 81.96 0.21 -46.22
C SER A 686 80.54 0.57 -45.79
N VAL A 687 80.12 0.11 -44.61
CA VAL A 687 78.79 0.34 -44.02
C VAL A 687 78.79 1.53 -43.06
N PHE A 688 79.83 1.65 -42.21
CA PHE A 688 79.98 2.69 -41.20
C PHE A 688 81.27 3.45 -41.42
N ARG A 689 81.23 4.78 -41.50
CA ARG A 689 82.46 5.61 -41.54
C ARG A 689 82.77 6.17 -40.18
N GLN A 690 84.05 6.17 -39.82
CA GLN A 690 84.51 6.89 -38.65
C GLN A 690 84.49 8.40 -38.91
N VAL A 691 84.12 9.18 -37.90
CA VAL A 691 84.07 10.64 -37.98
C VAL A 691 84.96 11.23 -36.89
N PRO A 692 85.82 12.21 -37.20
CA PRO A 692 86.65 12.85 -36.20
C PRO A 692 85.81 13.68 -35.23
N ALA A 693 86.23 13.71 -33.96
CA ALA A 693 85.52 14.43 -32.91
C ALA A 693 85.41 15.95 -33.16
N SER A 694 86.29 16.52 -34.00
CA SER A 694 86.25 17.91 -34.47
C SER A 694 87.01 18.04 -35.79
N PRO A 695 86.68 19.02 -36.65
CA PRO A 695 87.42 19.26 -37.90
C PRO A 695 88.92 19.43 -37.62
N GLY A 696 89.76 18.65 -38.31
CA GLY A 696 91.23 18.72 -38.18
C GLY A 696 91.87 17.82 -37.11
N LYS A 697 91.09 17.06 -36.32
CA LYS A 697 91.64 16.03 -35.41
C LYS A 697 91.73 14.66 -36.10
N ALA A 698 92.75 13.88 -35.72
CA ALA A 698 92.93 12.51 -36.20
C ALA A 698 91.70 11.64 -35.88
N VAL A 699 91.36 10.75 -36.81
CA VAL A 699 90.25 9.81 -36.64
C VAL A 699 90.63 8.79 -35.56
N PRO A 700 89.79 8.58 -34.52
CA PRO A 700 90.12 7.64 -33.45
C PRO A 700 90.11 6.19 -33.97
N ASP A 701 91.18 5.43 -33.70
CA ASP A 701 91.26 3.99 -34.01
C ASP A 701 90.46 3.17 -32.98
N VAL A 702 89.14 3.20 -33.12
CA VAL A 702 88.20 2.45 -32.29
C VAL A 702 87.36 1.53 -33.16
N THR A 703 87.11 0.29 -32.73
CA THR A 703 86.29 -0.69 -33.45
C THR A 703 84.80 -0.38 -33.35
N PHE A 704 84.03 -0.72 -34.39
CA PHE A 704 82.57 -0.56 -34.34
C PHE A 704 81.96 -1.62 -33.42
N HIS A 705 81.25 -1.17 -32.38
CA HIS A 705 80.48 -2.04 -31.49
C HIS A 705 78.98 -1.73 -31.65
N PRO A 706 78.18 -2.65 -32.22
CA PRO A 706 76.75 -2.43 -32.47
C PRO A 706 75.96 -2.08 -31.20
N LEU A 707 76.33 -2.68 -30.07
CA LEU A 707 75.63 -2.50 -28.80
C LEU A 707 75.84 -1.11 -28.20
N SER A 708 77.09 -0.62 -28.15
CA SER A 708 77.37 0.73 -27.65
C SER A 708 76.87 1.81 -28.61
N HIS A 709 76.92 1.56 -29.92
CA HIS A 709 76.34 2.46 -30.92
C HIS A 709 74.81 2.54 -30.81
N ALA A 710 74.14 1.41 -30.61
CA ALA A 710 72.71 1.35 -30.35
C ALA A 710 72.33 2.08 -29.06
N PHE A 711 73.14 1.92 -28.01
CA PHE A 711 72.91 2.55 -26.70
C PHE A 711 72.97 4.07 -26.77
N ASP A 712 74.02 4.62 -27.36
CA ASP A 712 74.19 6.07 -27.52
C ASP A 712 73.08 6.72 -28.34
N ARG A 713 72.56 6.01 -29.34
CA ARG A 713 71.50 6.50 -30.22
C ARG A 713 70.12 6.42 -29.59
N LEU A 714 69.85 5.40 -28.76
CA LEU A 714 68.56 5.21 -28.08
C LEU A 714 68.46 5.93 -26.74
N LEU A 715 69.57 6.11 -26.04
CA LEU A 715 69.65 6.77 -24.73
C LEU A 715 70.73 7.87 -24.71
N PRO A 716 70.54 8.97 -25.48
CA PRO A 716 71.53 10.06 -25.57
C PRO A 716 72.01 10.66 -24.23
N PRO A 717 71.17 10.78 -23.18
CA PRO A 717 71.63 11.32 -21.89
C PRO A 717 72.69 10.46 -21.18
N LEU A 718 72.85 9.19 -21.56
CA LEU A 718 73.78 8.22 -20.95
C LEU A 718 74.89 7.81 -21.92
N ALA A 719 75.13 8.58 -22.99
CA ALA A 719 76.01 8.19 -24.10
C ALA A 719 77.44 7.82 -23.66
N MET A 720 77.94 6.69 -24.16
CA MET A 720 79.30 6.16 -24.02
C MET A 720 80.28 6.70 -25.08
N GLY A 721 79.81 7.51 -26.03
CA GLY A 721 80.63 8.18 -27.05
C GLY A 721 80.85 7.40 -28.36
N ALA A 722 80.35 6.18 -28.48
CA ALA A 722 80.41 5.34 -29.68
C ALA A 722 79.67 5.92 -30.89
N ALA A 723 78.51 6.58 -30.71
CA ALA A 723 77.75 7.16 -31.82
C ALA A 723 78.36 8.46 -32.38
N GLY A 724 79.23 9.12 -31.62
CA GLY A 724 79.99 10.29 -32.07
C GLY A 724 81.12 9.90 -33.02
N ASN A 725 81.70 8.72 -32.82
CA ASN A 725 82.84 8.22 -33.58
C ASN A 725 82.45 7.54 -34.90
N TRP A 726 81.18 7.12 -35.06
CA TRP A 726 80.73 6.33 -36.21
C TRP A 726 79.41 6.84 -36.80
N ARG A 727 79.39 7.08 -38.11
CA ARG A 727 78.18 7.42 -38.88
C ARG A 727 77.90 6.40 -39.98
N ALA A 728 76.63 6.18 -40.30
CA ALA A 728 76.23 5.35 -41.42
C ALA A 728 76.77 5.95 -42.74
N ASN A 729 77.36 5.11 -43.58
CA ASN A 729 77.83 5.50 -44.90
C ASN A 729 76.62 5.63 -45.84
N ILE A 730 76.26 6.86 -46.20
CA ILE A 730 75.14 7.15 -47.12
C ILE A 730 75.34 6.59 -48.53
N GLY A 731 76.56 6.17 -48.89
CA GLY A 731 76.87 5.47 -50.15
C GLY A 731 76.81 3.95 -50.06
N PHE A 732 76.52 3.38 -48.89
CA PHE A 732 76.30 1.94 -48.72
C PHE A 732 75.02 1.51 -49.46
N ARG A 733 75.06 0.35 -50.12
CA ARG A 733 74.04 -0.14 -51.09
C ARG A 733 72.60 0.20 -50.67
N PRO A 734 71.71 0.60 -51.60
CA PRO A 734 70.33 0.90 -51.27
C PRO A 734 69.65 -0.34 -50.68
N LEU A 735 69.23 -0.25 -49.42
CA LEU A 735 68.57 -1.35 -48.69
C LEU A 735 67.25 -1.78 -49.36
N ALA A 736 66.59 -0.87 -50.08
CA ALA A 736 65.48 -1.14 -50.99
C ALA A 736 65.31 0.03 -51.98
N ARG A 737 65.04 -0.25 -53.26
CA ARG A 737 64.53 0.76 -54.21
C ARG A 737 63.00 0.69 -54.21
N TYR A 738 62.35 1.66 -53.57
CA TYR A 738 60.90 1.81 -53.65
C TYR A 738 60.53 2.64 -54.88
N ARG A 739 59.70 2.07 -55.77
CA ARG A 739 59.04 2.84 -56.83
C ARG A 739 57.77 3.43 -56.22
N VAL A 740 57.80 4.72 -55.90
CA VAL A 740 56.63 5.42 -55.35
C VAL A 740 55.64 5.67 -56.49
N PRO A 741 54.45 5.04 -56.53
CA PRO A 741 53.44 5.37 -57.52
C PRO A 741 52.68 6.62 -57.06
N ASN A 742 52.74 7.69 -57.87
CA ASN A 742 51.98 8.94 -57.75
C ASN A 742 52.04 9.67 -56.40
N ILE A 743 53.01 10.58 -56.26
CA ILE A 743 52.84 11.78 -55.43
C ILE A 743 52.86 12.99 -56.37
N PRO A 744 51.78 13.79 -56.45
CA PRO A 744 51.81 15.07 -57.14
C PRO A 744 52.77 16.01 -56.40
N LEU A 745 53.63 16.63 -57.20
CA LEU A 745 54.62 17.67 -56.88
C LEU A 745 54.17 18.58 -55.72
N PHE A 746 54.83 18.52 -54.56
CA PHE A 746 55.10 19.70 -53.74
C PHE A 746 56.23 19.37 -52.74
N VAL A 747 57.16 20.32 -52.63
CA VAL A 747 58.39 20.34 -51.80
C VAL A 747 59.64 19.85 -52.55
N ALA A 748 60.17 20.79 -53.32
CA ALA A 748 61.54 20.83 -53.81
C ALA A 748 62.54 20.92 -52.65
N GLY A 749 63.73 20.33 -52.85
CA GLY A 749 64.89 20.64 -52.04
C GLY A 749 65.92 19.52 -51.95
N GLU A 750 66.54 19.13 -53.06
CA GLU A 750 67.93 18.66 -52.98
C GLU A 750 68.75 19.32 -54.09
N THR A 751 69.68 20.14 -53.61
CA THR A 751 70.70 20.91 -54.33
C THR A 751 71.75 19.99 -54.94
N ASP A 752 72.13 20.35 -56.16
CA ASP A 752 73.17 19.78 -56.98
C ASP A 752 74.54 19.71 -56.25
N LYS A 753 75.19 18.54 -56.29
CA LYS A 753 76.55 18.33 -55.77
C LYS A 753 77.57 18.47 -56.89
N ALA A 754 77.93 19.73 -57.16
CA ALA A 754 79.19 20.07 -57.80
C ALA A 754 79.84 21.24 -57.03
N LYS A 755 80.44 20.93 -55.87
CA LYS A 755 81.64 21.55 -55.29
C LYS A 755 81.87 21.03 -53.86
N LEU A 756 83.13 20.65 -53.62
CA LEU A 756 83.78 20.16 -52.39
C LEU A 756 83.54 18.68 -52.04
#